data_AF-A0A2E2WBG8-F1
#
_entry.id   AF-A0A2E2WBG8-F1
#
_cell.length_a   1.000
_cell.length_b   1.000
_cell.length_c   1.000
_cell.angle_alpha   90.00
_cell.angle_beta   90.00
_cell.angle_gamma   90.00
#
_symmetry.space_group_name_H-M   'P 1'
#
loop_
_entity.id
_entity.type
_entity.pdbx_description
1 polymer ?
#
loop_
_entity_poly.entity_id
_entity_poly.type
_entity_poly.pdbx_seq_one_letter_code
_entity_poly.pdbx_strand_id
1 'polypeptide(L)'
;MYYVPKQKRLGKYNEAYGNQLYMLVERPTEDFKNRKSFGYPDDVESTDDLLETLREDEDFIVNEEAYIRARIFDMLIGDWDRHSDQWRWAVFENENGIKEFVPIPRDRDQVFANFDGSFLNALRNVMGSVNQFGVYGDDIKDVKWFNEAGSKLDRALIKRSDRSVWMEQAAFLQHAISEETIHKAFKNIPPEVQDTTITEIKKHFIARKNNLKDIVARYFSEFMKFQMITGTDKDDYFEIERATDGTTKISAYRIKDGEKGEQLFERIFSSDETEEIWLYGLDDDDFFKVTGDAKKPILIRIIGGQNKDTYQIEEGSKIKVYDRKSKDNEIAERGGAQFRFTNFYEANMYDYKKKPAQKSSVQASLLNNPDVGNAIGLRYLKDTNLFITNPYGKRTIITFNYQTITQGIKVGVEKGFAAIAGDFNLVVGGIYTSKNYTENFFGFGNETENRDDAISLDFNRVNLSYINGEIGLERDTDYGSVFQLKFEVESVEIFRNGNNFFNQQLAQDTGQRRYFAKPTFTYTYENFDDVLIPTKGMAFDTTIGGIDAFDSEALTGFLKSSLTFYNSLLSNKRLLLKTNARTHLLVGDTPMFYQSPQLGANTGLRGFRNERFTGQQSFVGNADLSYRFQQMKTFLFPLTIIVYGGYDIGRVWVKNDTSEQWHTSYGGGVFVRWTDAIKANASTFYGDEGIRFQFGLGLTY
;
A
#
# COMPACT_ATOMS: atom_id res chain seq x y z
N MET A 1 -40.06 4.63 4.85
CA MET A 1 -39.46 5.54 5.86
C MET A 1 -40.56 6.04 6.77
N TYR A 2 -40.25 6.30 8.04
CA TYR A 2 -41.17 6.70 9.08
C TYR A 2 -40.57 7.89 9.83
N TYR A 3 -41.28 9.00 9.89
CA TYR A 3 -40.92 10.10 10.77
C TYR A 3 -41.38 9.76 12.18
N VAL A 4 -40.46 9.71 13.13
CA VAL A 4 -40.77 9.48 14.54
C VAL A 4 -40.68 10.82 15.26
N PRO A 5 -41.82 11.50 15.52
CA PRO A 5 -41.81 12.74 16.27
C PRO A 5 -41.42 12.47 17.72
N LYS A 6 -40.95 13.51 18.41
CA LYS A 6 -40.83 13.46 19.87
C LYS A 6 -42.19 13.11 20.47
N GLN A 7 -42.22 12.10 21.33
CA GLN A 7 -43.47 11.59 21.92
C GLN A 7 -43.24 11.10 23.34
N LYS A 8 -44.30 11.16 24.18
CA LYS A 8 -44.22 10.79 25.60
C LYS A 8 -43.70 9.37 25.81
N ARG A 9 -44.05 8.42 24.92
CA ARG A 9 -43.60 7.02 24.96
C ARG A 9 -42.08 6.85 24.83
N LEU A 10 -41.38 7.77 24.17
CA LEU A 10 -39.92 7.70 24.03
C LEU A 10 -39.17 8.17 25.30
N GLY A 11 -39.81 8.92 26.20
CA GLY A 11 -39.17 9.38 27.43
C GLY A 11 -37.80 10.04 27.19
N LYS A 12 -36.75 9.52 27.84
CA LYS A 12 -35.35 9.96 27.68
C LYS A 12 -34.78 9.80 26.27
N TYR A 13 -35.32 8.85 25.49
CA TYR A 13 -34.85 8.59 24.13
C TYR A 13 -35.29 9.68 23.14
N ASN A 14 -36.17 10.61 23.52
CA ASN A 14 -36.52 11.75 22.68
C ASN A 14 -35.32 12.63 22.31
N GLU A 15 -34.29 12.70 23.16
CA GLU A 15 -33.09 13.49 22.88
C GLU A 15 -32.30 12.92 21.70
N ALA A 16 -32.11 11.59 21.69
CA ALA A 16 -31.32 10.91 20.66
C ALA A 16 -32.14 10.45 19.44
N TYR A 17 -33.44 10.16 19.60
CA TYR A 17 -34.26 9.48 18.60
C TYR A 17 -35.58 10.19 18.23
N GLY A 18 -35.88 11.33 18.85
CA GLY A 18 -37.07 12.10 18.52
C GLY A 18 -36.84 13.07 17.37
N ASN A 19 -37.87 13.29 16.56
CA ASN A 19 -37.86 14.16 15.37
C ASN A 19 -36.86 13.71 14.29
N GLN A 20 -36.72 12.40 14.09
CA GLN A 20 -35.83 11.82 13.07
C GLN A 20 -36.60 10.92 12.10
N LEU A 21 -35.99 10.67 10.94
CA LEU A 21 -36.47 9.71 9.94
C LEU A 21 -35.85 8.34 10.20
N TYR A 22 -36.68 7.31 10.16
CA TYR A 22 -36.28 5.92 10.34
C TYR A 22 -36.71 5.08 9.15
N MET A 23 -35.95 4.03 8.88
CA MET A 23 -36.34 2.97 7.95
C MET A 23 -36.64 1.71 8.75
N LEU A 24 -37.83 1.15 8.56
CA LEU A 24 -38.16 -0.18 9.07
C LEU A 24 -37.82 -1.19 7.99
N VAL A 25 -36.96 -2.14 8.33
CA VAL A 25 -36.54 -3.23 7.45
C VAL A 25 -36.78 -4.55 8.16
N GLU A 26 -37.15 -5.59 7.41
CA GLU A 26 -37.05 -6.94 7.93
C GLU A 26 -35.57 -7.27 8.17
N ARG A 27 -35.26 -7.86 9.33
CA ARG A 27 -33.88 -8.26 9.67
C ARG A 27 -33.78 -9.77 9.47
N PRO A 28 -33.19 -10.26 8.37
CA PRO A 28 -33.04 -11.69 8.14
C PRO A 28 -32.08 -12.26 9.20
N THR A 29 -32.64 -13.05 10.11
CA THR A 29 -31.96 -13.74 11.21
C THR A 29 -32.56 -15.13 11.33
N GLU A 30 -31.93 -16.03 12.09
CA GLU A 30 -32.40 -17.40 12.34
C GLU A 30 -33.88 -17.49 12.81
N ASP A 31 -34.44 -16.42 13.38
CA ASP A 31 -35.85 -16.37 13.78
C ASP A 31 -36.84 -16.31 12.58
N PHE A 32 -36.34 -16.16 11.35
CA PHE A 32 -37.15 -15.92 10.15
C PHE A 32 -37.37 -17.18 9.28
N LYS A 33 -37.21 -18.39 9.85
CA LYS A 33 -37.36 -19.74 9.24
C LYS A 33 -38.73 -20.08 8.62
N ASN A 34 -39.64 -19.12 8.49
CA ASN A 34 -41.00 -19.31 7.97
C ASN A 34 -41.54 -18.06 7.26
N ARG A 35 -40.66 -17.20 6.74
CA ARG A 35 -41.06 -15.95 6.10
C ARG A 35 -41.16 -16.10 4.59
N LYS A 36 -42.37 -15.85 4.07
CA LYS A 36 -42.66 -15.85 2.63
C LYS A 36 -41.73 -14.93 1.84
N SER A 37 -41.33 -13.79 2.42
CA SER A 37 -40.41 -12.84 1.79
C SER A 37 -39.01 -13.43 1.51
N PHE A 38 -38.64 -14.52 2.18
CA PHE A 38 -37.38 -15.24 2.00
C PHE A 38 -37.55 -16.65 1.42
N GLY A 39 -38.76 -17.00 0.94
CA GLY A 39 -39.02 -18.30 0.32
C GLY A 39 -39.33 -19.44 1.29
N TYR A 40 -39.56 -19.15 2.58
CA TYR A 40 -39.71 -20.15 3.66
C TYR A 40 -38.45 -21.02 3.84
N PRO A 41 -37.31 -20.42 4.20
CA PRO A 41 -36.06 -21.15 4.32
C PRO A 41 -36.00 -21.98 5.62
N ASP A 42 -35.22 -23.06 5.59
CA ASP A 42 -34.94 -23.90 6.76
C ASP A 42 -34.02 -23.18 7.75
N ASP A 43 -33.13 -22.32 7.24
CA ASP A 43 -32.30 -21.41 8.03
C ASP A 43 -31.95 -20.09 7.33
N VAL A 44 -31.41 -19.13 8.08
CA VAL A 44 -30.87 -17.88 7.55
C VAL A 44 -29.51 -17.59 8.15
N GLU A 45 -28.47 -17.66 7.33
CA GLU A 45 -27.07 -17.54 7.75
C GLU A 45 -26.43 -16.20 7.38
N SER A 46 -25.35 -15.87 8.10
CA SER A 46 -24.46 -14.78 7.72
C SER A 46 -23.52 -15.18 6.59
N THR A 47 -22.85 -14.20 5.98
CA THR A 47 -21.85 -14.50 4.94
C THR A 47 -20.60 -15.16 5.51
N ASP A 48 -20.26 -14.89 6.78
CA ASP A 48 -19.09 -15.49 7.41
C ASP A 48 -19.36 -16.98 7.67
N ASP A 49 -20.55 -17.31 8.20
CA ASP A 49 -20.99 -18.71 8.40
C ASP A 49 -21.04 -19.45 7.05
N LEU A 50 -21.64 -18.86 6.01
CA LEU A 50 -21.64 -19.42 4.66
C LEU A 50 -20.23 -19.78 4.18
N LEU A 51 -19.27 -18.87 4.32
CA LEU A 51 -17.92 -19.09 3.81
C LEU A 51 -17.17 -20.19 4.57
N GLU A 52 -17.48 -20.38 5.85
CA GLU A 52 -16.99 -21.50 6.66
C GLU A 52 -17.65 -22.80 6.21
N THR A 53 -18.99 -22.84 6.15
CA THR A 53 -19.76 -24.03 5.78
C THR A 53 -19.47 -24.52 4.36
N LEU A 54 -19.26 -23.63 3.38
CA LEU A 54 -18.88 -24.02 2.00
C LEU A 54 -17.54 -24.75 1.90
N ARG A 55 -16.73 -24.74 2.96
CA ARG A 55 -15.47 -25.48 3.02
C ARG A 55 -15.62 -26.79 3.77
N GLU A 56 -16.67 -27.02 4.54
CA GLU A 56 -16.76 -28.21 5.40
C GLU A 56 -16.92 -29.52 4.60
N ASP A 57 -17.71 -29.49 3.52
CA ASP A 57 -18.15 -30.70 2.81
C ASP A 57 -18.69 -30.39 1.39
N GLU A 58 -18.84 -31.42 0.54
CA GLU A 58 -19.45 -31.34 -0.79
C GLU A 58 -20.96 -31.01 -0.77
N ASP A 59 -21.65 -31.26 0.34
CA ASP A 59 -23.10 -31.11 0.48
C ASP A 59 -23.60 -29.66 0.54
N PHE A 60 -22.69 -28.67 0.54
CA PHE A 60 -23.01 -27.25 0.66
C PHE A 60 -22.78 -26.48 -0.65
N ILE A 61 -23.83 -25.89 -1.22
CA ILE A 61 -23.76 -25.20 -2.52
C ILE A 61 -24.41 -23.82 -2.49
N VAL A 62 -23.82 -22.87 -3.22
CA VAL A 62 -24.44 -21.55 -3.45
C VAL A 62 -25.25 -21.58 -4.74
N ASN A 63 -26.44 -20.98 -4.71
CA ASN A 63 -27.17 -20.64 -5.93
C ASN A 63 -26.48 -19.47 -6.64
N GLU A 64 -25.46 -19.79 -7.44
CA GLU A 64 -24.62 -18.80 -8.12
C GLU A 64 -25.42 -17.93 -9.10
N GLU A 65 -26.44 -18.48 -9.76
CA GLU A 65 -27.31 -17.73 -10.67
C GLU A 65 -28.07 -16.60 -9.94
N ALA A 66 -28.66 -16.91 -8.79
CA ALA A 66 -29.36 -15.93 -7.97
C ALA A 66 -28.40 -14.86 -7.45
N TYR A 67 -27.17 -15.25 -7.06
CA TYR A 67 -26.15 -14.31 -6.62
C TYR A 67 -25.66 -13.40 -7.74
N ILE A 68 -25.31 -13.96 -8.90
CA ILE A 68 -24.94 -13.22 -10.11
C ILE A 68 -26.06 -12.24 -10.49
N ARG A 69 -27.32 -12.69 -10.48
CA ARG A 69 -28.47 -11.82 -10.77
C ARG A 69 -28.56 -10.66 -9.78
N ALA A 70 -28.39 -10.92 -8.48
CA ALA A 70 -28.38 -9.85 -7.47
C ALA A 70 -27.23 -8.86 -7.69
N ARG A 71 -26.02 -9.35 -8.01
CA ARG A 71 -24.86 -8.51 -8.32
C ARG A 71 -25.04 -7.64 -9.56
N ILE A 72 -25.61 -8.20 -10.63
CA ILE A 72 -25.95 -7.43 -11.83
C ILE A 72 -27.02 -6.37 -11.51
N PHE A 73 -27.98 -6.69 -10.65
CA PHE A 73 -28.97 -5.72 -10.20
C PHE A 73 -28.33 -4.57 -9.40
N ASP A 74 -27.33 -4.84 -8.55
CA ASP A 74 -26.58 -3.80 -7.84
C ASP A 74 -25.87 -2.84 -8.82
N MET A 75 -25.27 -3.36 -9.91
CA MET A 75 -24.70 -2.53 -10.98
C MET A 75 -25.76 -1.63 -11.65
N LEU A 76 -26.95 -2.18 -11.90
CA LEU A 76 -28.06 -1.45 -12.51
C LEU A 76 -28.51 -0.26 -11.65
N ILE A 77 -28.61 -0.44 -10.33
CA ILE A 77 -29.03 0.61 -9.39
C ILE A 77 -27.88 1.51 -8.91
N GLY A 78 -26.64 1.17 -9.24
CA GLY A 78 -25.46 1.96 -8.88
C GLY A 78 -24.94 1.72 -7.47
N ASP A 79 -25.24 0.58 -6.87
CA ASP A 79 -24.78 0.21 -5.53
C ASP A 79 -23.38 -0.43 -5.60
N TRP A 80 -22.34 0.38 -5.38
CA TRP A 80 -20.94 -0.01 -5.59
C TRP A 80 -20.25 -0.56 -4.34
N ASP A 81 -20.73 -0.24 -3.14
CA ASP A 81 -20.07 -0.61 -1.86
C ASP A 81 -20.53 -1.97 -1.35
N ARG A 82 -20.48 -3.01 -2.20
CA ARG A 82 -20.99 -4.34 -1.84
C ARG A 82 -20.00 -5.15 -0.99
N HIS A 83 -20.36 -5.48 0.25
CA HIS A 83 -19.52 -6.26 1.19
C HIS A 83 -20.32 -7.31 2.00
N SER A 84 -19.63 -8.18 2.75
CA SER A 84 -20.19 -9.41 3.37
C SER A 84 -21.41 -9.16 4.28
N ASP A 85 -21.39 -8.09 5.09
CA ASP A 85 -22.50 -7.72 5.99
C ASP A 85 -23.80 -7.31 5.28
N GLN A 86 -23.73 -7.01 3.99
CA GLN A 86 -24.89 -6.61 3.20
C GLN A 86 -25.59 -7.80 2.53
N TRP A 87 -25.20 -9.02 2.91
CA TRP A 87 -25.84 -10.26 2.48
C TRP A 87 -26.26 -11.08 3.70
N ARG A 88 -27.37 -11.80 3.51
CA ARG A 88 -27.78 -12.96 4.30
C ARG A 88 -28.13 -14.08 3.34
N TRP A 89 -28.21 -15.30 3.84
CA TRP A 89 -28.36 -16.48 2.99
C TRP A 89 -29.51 -17.34 3.49
N ALA A 90 -30.54 -17.49 2.67
CA ALA A 90 -31.60 -18.45 2.91
C ALA A 90 -31.08 -19.85 2.60
N VAL A 91 -31.24 -20.78 3.53
CA VAL A 91 -30.80 -22.18 3.39
C VAL A 91 -32.01 -23.05 3.07
N PHE A 92 -31.86 -23.89 2.04
CA PHE A 92 -32.85 -24.90 1.65
C PHE A 92 -32.19 -26.27 1.58
N GLU A 93 -32.69 -27.23 2.33
CA GLU A 93 -32.20 -28.61 2.29
C GLU A 93 -33.05 -29.46 1.35
N ASN A 94 -32.41 -30.17 0.42
CA ASN A 94 -33.11 -31.09 -0.49
C ASN A 94 -33.22 -32.51 0.10
N GLU A 95 -33.96 -33.39 -0.58
CA GLU A 95 -34.19 -34.78 -0.12
C GLU A 95 -32.90 -35.61 0.02
N ASN A 96 -31.82 -35.22 -0.66
CA ASN A 96 -30.52 -35.89 -0.60
C ASN A 96 -29.60 -35.32 0.50
N GLY A 97 -30.06 -34.34 1.28
CA GLY A 97 -29.28 -33.69 2.33
C GLY A 97 -28.41 -32.51 1.86
N ILE A 98 -28.44 -32.17 0.56
CA ILE A 98 -27.67 -31.03 0.03
C ILE A 98 -28.34 -29.73 0.48
N LYS A 99 -27.55 -28.83 1.05
CA LYS A 99 -28.00 -27.50 1.47
C LYS A 99 -27.63 -26.45 0.43
N GLU A 100 -28.64 -25.85 -0.17
CA GLU A 100 -28.51 -24.74 -1.12
C GLU A 100 -28.68 -23.39 -0.43
N PHE A 101 -27.71 -22.50 -0.62
CA PHE A 101 -27.69 -21.14 -0.10
C PHE A 101 -28.13 -20.13 -1.17
N VAL A 102 -29.22 -19.42 -0.89
CA VAL A 102 -29.82 -18.41 -1.77
C VAL A 102 -29.64 -17.01 -1.19
N PRO A 103 -29.13 -16.03 -1.96
CA PRO A 103 -28.77 -14.71 -1.44
C PRO A 103 -30.00 -13.85 -1.10
N ILE A 104 -29.92 -13.20 0.07
CA ILE A 104 -30.83 -12.16 0.54
C ILE A 104 -30.03 -10.84 0.59
N PRO A 105 -30.08 -10.01 -0.46
CA PRO A 105 -29.42 -8.71 -0.44
C PRO A 105 -30.11 -7.78 0.56
N ARG A 106 -29.32 -7.13 1.39
CA ARG A 106 -29.75 -6.09 2.35
C ARG A 106 -28.87 -4.85 2.18
N ASP A 107 -29.28 -3.79 2.85
CA ASP A 107 -28.49 -2.56 3.06
C ASP A 107 -27.91 -1.97 1.78
N ARG A 108 -28.73 -1.23 1.06
CA ARG A 108 -28.44 -0.63 -0.25
C ARG A 108 -28.34 0.89 -0.13
N ASP A 109 -27.34 1.36 0.61
CA ASP A 109 -27.18 2.76 1.02
C ASP A 109 -26.51 3.64 -0.06
N GLN A 110 -25.80 3.06 -1.03
CA GLN A 110 -25.15 3.79 -2.13
C GLN A 110 -25.97 3.86 -3.43
N VAL A 111 -27.23 3.38 -3.42
CA VAL A 111 -28.09 3.38 -4.60
C VAL A 111 -28.32 4.79 -5.14
N PHE A 112 -28.12 4.96 -6.45
CA PHE A 112 -28.21 6.25 -7.15
C PHE A 112 -27.28 7.34 -6.61
N ALA A 113 -26.21 6.99 -5.88
CA ALA A 113 -25.23 7.95 -5.40
C ALA A 113 -24.66 8.78 -6.55
N ASN A 114 -24.62 10.10 -6.34
CA ASN A 114 -24.12 11.05 -7.33
C ASN A 114 -23.10 11.99 -6.67
N PHE A 115 -21.82 11.74 -6.94
CA PHE A 115 -20.71 12.57 -6.48
C PHE A 115 -20.27 13.55 -7.58
N ASP A 116 -21.18 14.34 -8.12
CA ASP A 116 -20.92 15.33 -9.15
C ASP A 116 -20.38 16.66 -8.59
N GLY A 117 -19.33 17.19 -9.21
CA GLY A 117 -18.73 18.46 -8.80
C GLY A 117 -17.41 18.73 -9.50
N SER A 118 -17.15 19.99 -9.89
CA SER A 118 -15.93 20.37 -10.62
C SER A 118 -14.65 20.03 -9.87
N PHE A 119 -14.66 20.18 -8.54
CA PHE A 119 -13.55 19.79 -7.68
C PHE A 119 -13.38 18.27 -7.58
N LEU A 120 -14.45 17.50 -7.38
CA LEU A 120 -14.37 16.04 -7.36
C LEU A 120 -14.01 15.46 -8.73
N ASN A 121 -14.44 16.10 -9.82
CA ASN A 121 -13.99 15.78 -11.18
C ASN A 121 -12.48 16.04 -11.34
N ALA A 122 -11.97 17.17 -10.86
CA ALA A 122 -10.54 17.46 -10.87
C ALA A 122 -9.77 16.45 -10.01
N LEU A 123 -10.28 16.11 -8.82
CA LEU A 123 -9.69 15.08 -7.97
C LEU A 123 -9.75 13.68 -8.57
N ARG A 124 -10.81 13.28 -9.27
CA ARG A 124 -10.86 12.00 -10.00
C ARG A 124 -9.83 11.94 -11.13
N ASN A 125 -9.64 13.05 -11.84
CA ASN A 125 -8.60 13.17 -12.86
C ASN A 125 -7.18 13.16 -12.28
N VAL A 126 -7.04 13.50 -11.00
CA VAL A 126 -5.75 13.65 -10.29
C VAL A 126 -5.55 12.58 -9.18
N MET A 127 -6.50 11.70 -8.88
CA MET A 127 -6.38 10.68 -7.83
C MET A 127 -7.31 9.52 -8.17
N GLY A 128 -6.74 8.41 -8.65
CA GLY A 128 -7.51 7.24 -9.09
C GLY A 128 -8.35 6.59 -7.98
N SER A 129 -7.97 6.73 -6.71
CA SER A 129 -8.75 6.22 -5.56
C SER A 129 -10.11 6.90 -5.39
N VAL A 130 -10.30 8.10 -5.95
CA VAL A 130 -11.58 8.83 -5.90
C VAL A 130 -12.57 8.32 -6.96
N ASN A 131 -12.13 7.46 -7.89
CA ASN A 131 -13.00 6.89 -8.91
C ASN A 131 -14.09 5.96 -8.35
N GLN A 132 -13.92 5.46 -7.12
CA GLN A 132 -14.95 4.71 -6.42
C GLN A 132 -16.19 5.58 -6.10
N PHE A 133 -16.02 6.90 -5.93
CA PHE A 133 -17.12 7.87 -5.82
C PHE A 133 -17.68 8.20 -7.20
N GLY A 134 -18.35 7.22 -7.79
CA GLY A 134 -18.94 7.31 -9.12
C GLY A 134 -20.13 8.27 -9.20
N VAL A 135 -20.42 8.74 -10.40
CA VAL A 135 -21.65 9.46 -10.72
C VAL A 135 -22.64 8.45 -11.30
N TYR A 136 -23.83 8.32 -10.71
CA TYR A 136 -24.88 7.51 -11.31
C TYR A 136 -25.30 8.08 -12.68
N GLY A 137 -25.41 7.23 -13.69
CA GLY A 137 -25.67 7.66 -15.06
C GLY A 137 -26.00 6.49 -15.99
N ASP A 138 -26.10 6.76 -17.29
CA ASP A 138 -26.49 5.77 -18.31
C ASP A 138 -25.55 4.55 -18.40
N ASP A 139 -24.31 4.69 -17.94
CA ASP A 139 -23.27 3.66 -18.02
C ASP A 139 -22.39 3.62 -16.77
N ILE A 140 -21.66 2.53 -16.57
CA ILE A 140 -20.56 2.39 -15.61
C ILE A 140 -19.26 2.43 -16.40
N LYS A 141 -18.60 3.60 -16.45
CA LYS A 141 -17.37 3.77 -17.24
C LYS A 141 -16.23 2.88 -16.75
N ASP A 142 -16.04 2.83 -15.44
CA ASP A 142 -14.98 2.05 -14.79
C ASP A 142 -15.57 0.89 -13.99
N VAL A 143 -15.92 -0.19 -14.69
CA VAL A 143 -16.52 -1.39 -14.07
C VAL A 143 -15.59 -2.08 -13.08
N LYS A 144 -14.29 -1.91 -13.23
CA LYS A 144 -13.28 -2.47 -12.33
C LYS A 144 -13.35 -1.79 -10.97
N TRP A 145 -13.27 -0.45 -10.94
CA TRP A 145 -13.38 0.29 -9.69
C TRP A 145 -14.77 0.20 -9.07
N PHE A 146 -15.83 0.27 -9.88
CA PHE A 146 -17.21 0.15 -9.39
C PHE A 146 -17.45 -1.16 -8.62
N ASN A 147 -16.86 -2.27 -9.09
CA ASN A 147 -17.04 -3.59 -8.48
C ASN A 147 -15.88 -4.00 -7.56
N GLU A 148 -14.95 -3.11 -7.21
CA GLU A 148 -13.78 -3.46 -6.40
C GLU A 148 -14.17 -4.08 -5.04
N ALA A 149 -15.21 -3.54 -4.38
CA ALA A 149 -15.74 -4.07 -3.12
C ALA A 149 -16.39 -5.45 -3.32
N GLY A 150 -17.39 -5.52 -4.22
CA GLY A 150 -18.18 -6.74 -4.46
C GLY A 150 -17.38 -7.90 -5.04
N SER A 151 -16.37 -7.61 -5.88
CA SER A 151 -15.56 -8.63 -6.55
C SER A 151 -14.85 -9.60 -5.61
N LYS A 152 -14.63 -9.21 -4.34
CA LYS A 152 -14.04 -10.07 -3.31
C LYS A 152 -14.95 -11.27 -3.05
N LEU A 153 -16.22 -11.01 -2.75
CA LEU A 153 -17.19 -12.06 -2.48
C LEU A 153 -17.56 -12.80 -3.77
N ASP A 154 -17.63 -12.10 -4.91
CA ASP A 154 -17.85 -12.75 -6.21
C ASP A 154 -16.81 -13.85 -6.49
N ARG A 155 -15.52 -13.62 -6.16
CA ARG A 155 -14.46 -14.64 -6.27
C ARG A 155 -14.61 -15.80 -5.29
N ALA A 156 -15.16 -15.55 -4.11
CA ALA A 156 -15.33 -16.60 -3.09
C ALA A 156 -16.48 -17.55 -3.44
N LEU A 157 -17.56 -17.02 -4.02
CA LEU A 157 -18.82 -17.73 -4.19
C LEU A 157 -19.05 -18.28 -5.59
N ILE A 158 -18.54 -17.64 -6.64
CA ILE A 158 -18.84 -18.00 -8.03
C ILE A 158 -17.80 -19.00 -8.55
N LYS A 159 -17.94 -20.26 -8.14
CA LYS A 159 -17.01 -21.34 -8.45
C LYS A 159 -17.37 -22.12 -9.72
N ARG A 160 -18.61 -22.08 -10.22
CA ARG A 160 -19.15 -22.99 -11.28
C ARG A 160 -19.76 -22.30 -12.52
N SER A 161 -20.24 -21.06 -12.40
CA SER A 161 -20.95 -20.29 -13.46
C SER A 161 -20.05 -19.55 -14.46
N ASP A 162 -20.13 -19.87 -15.75
CA ASP A 162 -19.28 -19.26 -16.79
C ASP A 162 -19.89 -17.98 -17.39
N ARG A 163 -19.27 -17.43 -18.44
CA ARG A 163 -19.74 -16.22 -19.13
C ARG A 163 -21.20 -16.31 -19.58
N SER A 164 -21.66 -17.49 -19.99
CA SER A 164 -23.01 -17.68 -20.50
C SER A 164 -24.05 -17.38 -19.42
N VAL A 165 -23.82 -17.84 -18.20
CA VAL A 165 -24.68 -17.59 -17.04
C VAL A 165 -24.78 -16.09 -16.75
N TRP A 166 -23.65 -15.37 -16.73
CA TRP A 166 -23.66 -13.91 -16.52
C TRP A 166 -24.47 -13.17 -17.59
N MET A 167 -24.32 -13.57 -18.86
CA MET A 167 -25.05 -12.96 -19.97
C MET A 167 -26.54 -13.30 -19.93
N GLU A 168 -26.89 -14.51 -19.50
CA GLU A 168 -28.28 -14.94 -19.30
C GLU A 168 -28.95 -14.15 -18.18
N GLN A 169 -28.32 -14.02 -17.00
CA GLN A 169 -28.88 -13.27 -15.88
C GLN A 169 -28.98 -11.77 -16.20
N ALA A 170 -28.05 -11.21 -16.97
CA ALA A 170 -28.15 -9.84 -17.50
C ALA A 170 -29.36 -9.70 -18.43
N ALA A 171 -29.54 -10.63 -19.37
CA ALA A 171 -30.69 -10.66 -20.26
C ALA A 171 -32.00 -10.78 -19.45
N PHE A 172 -32.05 -11.67 -18.48
CA PHE A 172 -33.20 -11.89 -17.61
C PHE A 172 -33.66 -10.57 -16.97
N LEU A 173 -32.74 -9.83 -16.33
CA LEU A 173 -33.06 -8.55 -15.70
C LEU A 173 -33.53 -7.49 -16.71
N GLN A 174 -32.92 -7.43 -17.89
CA GLN A 174 -33.34 -6.52 -18.95
C GLN A 174 -34.80 -6.72 -19.37
N HIS A 175 -35.25 -7.98 -19.47
CA HIS A 175 -36.60 -8.34 -19.87
C HIS A 175 -37.61 -8.29 -18.72
N ALA A 176 -37.23 -8.75 -17.52
CA ALA A 176 -38.11 -8.81 -16.36
C ALA A 176 -38.50 -7.42 -15.83
N ILE A 177 -37.60 -6.43 -15.94
CA ILE A 177 -37.85 -5.06 -15.48
C ILE A 177 -38.43 -4.24 -16.63
N SER A 178 -39.76 -4.23 -16.75
CA SER A 178 -40.49 -3.42 -17.73
C SER A 178 -40.51 -1.93 -17.35
N GLU A 179 -40.70 -1.05 -18.34
CA GLU A 179 -40.91 0.37 -18.05
C GLU A 179 -42.10 0.59 -17.10
N GLU A 180 -43.19 -0.16 -17.26
CA GLU A 180 -44.33 -0.09 -16.34
C GLU A 180 -43.92 -0.40 -14.89
N THR A 181 -43.07 -1.41 -14.68
CA THR A 181 -42.54 -1.76 -13.36
C THR A 181 -41.71 -0.62 -12.77
N ILE A 182 -40.85 0.01 -13.59
CA ILE A 182 -40.05 1.18 -13.20
C ILE A 182 -40.98 2.34 -12.82
N HIS A 183 -41.98 2.66 -13.66
CA HIS A 183 -42.93 3.73 -13.38
C HIS A 183 -43.70 3.50 -12.07
N LYS A 184 -44.17 2.27 -11.83
CA LYS A 184 -44.86 1.91 -10.57
C LYS A 184 -43.93 2.02 -9.36
N ALA A 185 -42.69 1.54 -9.46
CA ALA A 185 -41.72 1.58 -8.37
C ALA A 185 -41.39 3.03 -7.97
N PHE A 186 -41.09 3.89 -8.95
CA PHE A 186 -40.75 5.29 -8.72
C PHE A 186 -41.92 6.11 -8.16
N LYS A 187 -43.16 5.71 -8.41
CA LYS A 187 -44.35 6.36 -7.81
C LYS A 187 -44.44 6.17 -6.29
N ASN A 188 -43.78 5.15 -5.73
CA ASN A 188 -43.74 4.91 -4.29
C ASN A 188 -42.76 5.83 -3.54
N ILE A 189 -41.93 6.59 -4.27
CA ILE A 189 -41.07 7.62 -3.69
C ILE A 189 -41.97 8.76 -3.17
N PRO A 190 -41.69 9.38 -2.01
CA PRO A 190 -42.51 10.49 -1.49
C PRO A 190 -42.67 11.62 -2.53
N PRO A 191 -43.88 12.18 -2.69
CA PRO A 191 -44.13 13.21 -3.70
C PRO A 191 -43.25 14.45 -3.55
N GLU A 192 -42.79 14.75 -2.33
CA GLU A 192 -41.92 15.89 -2.01
C GLU A 192 -40.55 15.82 -2.67
N VAL A 193 -40.09 14.62 -3.07
CA VAL A 193 -38.80 14.43 -3.75
C VAL A 193 -38.96 13.94 -5.19
N GLN A 194 -40.19 13.87 -5.73
CA GLN A 194 -40.44 13.53 -7.14
C GLN A 194 -40.21 14.74 -8.07
N ASP A 195 -39.00 15.29 -8.03
CA ASP A 195 -38.60 16.45 -8.83
C ASP A 195 -37.80 16.04 -10.10
N THR A 196 -37.09 17.00 -10.68
CA THR A 196 -36.21 16.78 -11.83
C THR A 196 -35.12 15.75 -11.56
N THR A 197 -34.63 15.62 -10.32
CA THR A 197 -33.60 14.65 -9.96
C THR A 197 -34.11 13.22 -10.11
N ILE A 198 -35.32 12.94 -9.63
CA ILE A 198 -35.92 11.61 -9.78
C ILE A 198 -36.22 11.28 -11.25
N THR A 199 -36.58 12.29 -12.03
CA THR A 199 -36.81 12.13 -13.48
C THR A 199 -35.51 11.78 -14.21
N GLU A 200 -34.39 12.44 -13.89
CA GLU A 200 -33.07 12.10 -14.46
C GLU A 200 -32.58 10.74 -13.99
N ILE A 201 -32.72 10.38 -12.69
CA ILE A 201 -32.35 9.04 -12.18
C ILE A 201 -33.12 7.96 -12.95
N LYS A 202 -34.41 8.16 -13.18
CA LYS A 202 -35.23 7.21 -13.93
C LYS A 202 -34.80 7.07 -15.38
N LYS A 203 -34.45 8.16 -16.04
CA LYS A 203 -33.91 8.16 -17.40
C LYS A 203 -32.57 7.40 -17.46
N HIS A 204 -31.67 7.67 -16.51
CA HIS A 204 -30.40 6.96 -16.37
C HIS A 204 -30.60 5.46 -16.10
N PHE A 205 -31.55 5.10 -15.25
CA PHE A 205 -31.90 3.70 -14.98
C PHE A 205 -32.33 2.97 -16.25
N ILE A 206 -33.22 3.57 -17.05
CA ILE A 206 -33.70 2.96 -18.30
C ILE A 206 -32.54 2.79 -19.29
N ALA A 207 -31.73 3.83 -19.48
CA ALA A 207 -30.57 3.77 -20.37
C ALA A 207 -29.56 2.70 -19.92
N ARG A 208 -29.24 2.66 -18.63
CA ARG A 208 -28.33 1.66 -18.04
C ARG A 208 -28.88 0.25 -18.15
N LYS A 209 -30.19 0.05 -17.93
CA LYS A 209 -30.84 -1.24 -18.16
C LYS A 209 -30.64 -1.69 -19.60
N ASN A 210 -30.82 -0.80 -20.57
CA ASN A 210 -30.64 -1.15 -21.98
C ASN A 210 -29.18 -1.51 -22.32
N ASN A 211 -28.20 -0.89 -21.63
CA ASN A 211 -26.77 -1.19 -21.77
C ASN A 211 -26.26 -2.34 -20.86
N LEU A 212 -27.11 -2.97 -20.06
CA LEU A 212 -26.68 -3.86 -18.97
C LEU A 212 -25.81 -5.03 -19.41
N LYS A 213 -26.09 -5.66 -20.56
CA LYS A 213 -25.27 -6.75 -21.11
C LYS A 213 -23.82 -6.33 -21.37
N ASP A 214 -23.61 -5.13 -21.91
CA ASP A 214 -22.27 -4.59 -22.16
C ASP A 214 -21.52 -4.34 -20.85
N ILE A 215 -22.19 -3.72 -19.88
CA ILE A 215 -21.62 -3.47 -18.53
C ILE A 215 -21.17 -4.79 -17.89
N VAL A 216 -22.03 -5.81 -17.92
CA VAL A 216 -21.73 -7.12 -17.35
C VAL A 216 -20.62 -7.82 -18.13
N ALA A 217 -20.59 -7.71 -19.46
CA ALA A 217 -19.52 -8.29 -20.27
C ALA A 217 -18.16 -7.68 -19.94
N ARG A 218 -18.08 -6.35 -19.81
CA ARG A 218 -16.86 -5.65 -19.38
C ARG A 218 -16.43 -6.04 -17.97
N TYR A 219 -17.39 -6.17 -17.04
CA TYR A 219 -17.08 -6.61 -15.69
C TYR A 219 -16.55 -8.06 -15.69
N PHE A 220 -17.20 -8.97 -16.39
CA PHE A 220 -16.78 -10.36 -16.49
C PHE A 220 -15.36 -10.47 -17.03
N SER A 221 -15.00 -9.71 -18.07
CA SER A 221 -13.64 -9.68 -18.60
C SER A 221 -12.60 -9.17 -17.58
N GLU A 222 -12.95 -8.26 -16.68
CA GLU A 222 -12.05 -7.85 -15.58
C GLU A 222 -12.01 -8.87 -14.44
N PHE A 223 -13.15 -9.47 -14.11
CA PHE A 223 -13.29 -10.50 -13.09
C PHE A 223 -12.47 -11.75 -13.45
N MET A 224 -12.54 -12.21 -14.70
CA MET A 224 -11.87 -13.44 -15.16
C MET A 224 -10.36 -13.37 -15.25
N LYS A 225 -9.75 -12.17 -15.30
CA LYS A 225 -8.28 -12.03 -15.32
C LYS A 225 -7.62 -12.73 -14.14
N PHE A 226 -8.30 -12.77 -13.00
CA PHE A 226 -7.81 -13.43 -11.80
C PHE A 226 -8.93 -14.21 -11.10
N GLN A 227 -8.71 -15.49 -10.88
CA GLN A 227 -9.66 -16.37 -10.20
C GLN A 227 -9.03 -17.06 -8.99
N MET A 228 -9.83 -17.26 -7.96
CA MET A 228 -9.50 -18.17 -6.86
C MET A 228 -10.50 -19.31 -6.87
N ILE A 229 -9.99 -20.52 -6.70
CA ILE A 229 -10.81 -21.71 -6.62
C ILE A 229 -10.29 -22.54 -5.45
N THR A 230 -11.18 -23.18 -4.72
CA THR A 230 -10.84 -23.96 -3.53
C THR A 230 -11.50 -25.33 -3.60
N GLY A 231 -10.88 -26.32 -2.98
CA GLY A 231 -11.57 -27.50 -2.48
C GLY A 231 -12.38 -27.20 -1.22
N THR A 232 -12.32 -28.15 -0.30
CA THR A 232 -12.94 -28.27 1.02
C THR A 232 -11.83 -28.45 2.07
N ASP A 233 -12.18 -28.45 3.35
CA ASP A 233 -11.28 -28.70 4.48
C ASP A 233 -11.12 -30.22 4.73
N LYS A 234 -11.16 -31.01 3.67
CA LYS A 234 -11.16 -32.47 3.65
C LYS A 234 -10.34 -32.96 2.46
N ASP A 235 -9.93 -34.24 2.46
CA ASP A 235 -9.10 -34.83 1.38
C ASP A 235 -9.70 -34.59 -0.02
N ASP A 236 -9.06 -33.76 -0.86
CA ASP A 236 -9.54 -33.45 -2.21
C ASP A 236 -8.55 -33.84 -3.33
N TYR A 237 -9.11 -34.23 -4.47
CA TYR A 237 -8.41 -34.60 -5.68
C TYR A 237 -8.62 -33.55 -6.77
N PHE A 238 -7.55 -32.87 -7.17
CA PHE A 238 -7.56 -31.86 -8.22
C PHE A 238 -6.95 -32.38 -9.53
N GLU A 239 -7.70 -32.24 -10.63
CA GLU A 239 -7.24 -32.50 -11.99
C GLU A 239 -7.14 -31.22 -12.79
N ILE A 240 -5.93 -30.92 -13.26
CA ILE A 240 -5.61 -29.73 -14.05
C ILE A 240 -5.12 -30.19 -15.41
N GLU A 241 -6.03 -30.20 -16.38
CA GLU A 241 -5.77 -30.65 -17.75
C GLU A 241 -5.49 -29.45 -18.65
N ARG A 242 -4.32 -29.42 -19.29
CA ARG A 242 -3.86 -28.29 -20.09
C ARG A 242 -3.81 -28.62 -21.57
N ALA A 243 -4.47 -27.79 -22.36
CA ALA A 243 -4.57 -27.95 -23.80
C ALA A 243 -3.62 -27.01 -24.57
N THR A 244 -3.27 -27.42 -25.78
CA THR A 244 -2.30 -26.70 -26.63
C THR A 244 -2.82 -25.36 -27.17
N ASP A 245 -4.13 -25.15 -27.16
CA ASP A 245 -4.81 -23.93 -27.59
C ASP A 245 -4.81 -22.84 -26.50
N GLY A 246 -4.32 -23.15 -25.29
CA GLY A 246 -4.33 -22.24 -24.15
C GLY A 246 -5.53 -22.40 -23.22
N THR A 247 -6.36 -23.42 -23.44
CA THR A 247 -7.44 -23.81 -22.54
C THR A 247 -6.88 -24.62 -21.37
N THR A 248 -7.38 -24.39 -20.15
CA THR A 248 -7.09 -25.22 -18.97
C THR A 248 -8.40 -25.61 -18.30
N LYS A 249 -8.62 -26.92 -18.15
CA LYS A 249 -9.73 -27.48 -17.41
C LYS A 249 -9.26 -27.82 -16.00
N ILE A 250 -10.00 -27.38 -14.99
CA ILE A 250 -9.76 -27.69 -13.57
C ILE A 250 -11.00 -28.38 -13.03
N SER A 251 -10.82 -29.60 -12.52
CA SER A 251 -11.87 -30.37 -11.85
C SER A 251 -11.41 -30.73 -10.44
N ALA A 252 -12.32 -30.71 -9.47
CA ALA A 252 -12.04 -31.15 -8.11
C ALA A 252 -13.08 -32.18 -7.66
N TYR A 253 -12.61 -33.18 -6.92
CA TYR A 253 -13.41 -34.28 -6.39
C TYR A 253 -13.03 -34.54 -4.94
N ARG A 254 -13.97 -35.03 -4.14
CA ARG A 254 -13.67 -35.58 -2.81
C ARG A 254 -12.82 -36.83 -2.96
N ILE A 255 -11.97 -37.11 -1.98
CA ILE A 255 -11.35 -38.43 -1.80
C ILE A 255 -12.12 -39.15 -0.70
N LYS A 256 -12.70 -40.31 -1.04
CA LYS A 256 -13.41 -41.18 -0.08
C LYS A 256 -12.85 -42.58 -0.16
N ASP A 257 -12.44 -43.13 0.98
CA ASP A 257 -11.82 -44.45 1.09
C ASP A 257 -10.60 -44.65 0.15
N GLY A 258 -9.89 -43.57 -0.18
CA GLY A 258 -8.72 -43.59 -1.08
C GLY A 258 -9.06 -43.58 -2.58
N GLU A 259 -10.34 -43.47 -2.94
CA GLU A 259 -10.81 -43.36 -4.32
C GLU A 259 -11.47 -41.99 -4.58
N LYS A 260 -11.63 -41.62 -5.85
CA LYS A 260 -12.37 -40.39 -6.23
C LYS A 260 -13.85 -40.55 -5.93
N GLY A 261 -14.38 -39.67 -5.08
CA GLY A 261 -15.80 -39.54 -4.77
C GLY A 261 -16.49 -38.48 -5.61
N GLU A 262 -17.34 -37.70 -4.94
CA GLU A 262 -18.23 -36.70 -5.51
C GLU A 262 -17.47 -35.52 -6.13
N GLN A 263 -17.99 -35.00 -7.23
CA GLN A 263 -17.40 -33.87 -7.93
C GLN A 263 -17.81 -32.55 -7.27
N LEU A 264 -16.83 -31.77 -6.81
CA LEU A 264 -17.04 -30.46 -6.21
C LEU A 264 -17.36 -29.40 -7.27
N PHE A 265 -16.53 -29.35 -8.31
CA PHE A 265 -16.71 -28.45 -9.45
C PHE A 265 -15.92 -28.92 -10.68
N GLU A 266 -16.28 -28.35 -11.83
CA GLU A 266 -15.50 -28.39 -13.06
C GLU A 266 -15.56 -27.03 -13.74
N ARG A 267 -14.39 -26.54 -14.18
CA ARG A 267 -14.25 -25.23 -14.81
C ARG A 267 -13.25 -25.26 -15.93
N ILE A 268 -13.55 -24.49 -16.98
CA ILE A 268 -12.68 -24.31 -18.13
C ILE A 268 -12.28 -22.84 -18.21
N PHE A 269 -10.98 -22.59 -18.28
CA PHE A 269 -10.38 -21.26 -18.38
C PHE A 269 -9.62 -21.12 -19.69
N SER A 270 -9.64 -19.94 -20.28
CA SER A 270 -8.82 -19.59 -21.45
C SER A 270 -7.71 -18.62 -21.08
N SER A 271 -6.51 -18.87 -21.58
CA SER A 271 -5.36 -17.97 -21.44
C SER A 271 -5.54 -16.59 -22.10
N ASP A 272 -6.53 -16.43 -22.98
CA ASP A 272 -6.86 -15.14 -23.59
C ASP A 272 -7.66 -14.23 -22.64
N GLU A 273 -8.34 -14.79 -21.64
CA GLU A 273 -9.15 -14.04 -20.66
C GLU A 273 -8.59 -14.11 -19.23
N THR A 274 -7.93 -15.22 -18.87
CA THR A 274 -7.44 -15.50 -17.51
C THR A 274 -5.92 -15.39 -17.45
N GLU A 275 -5.42 -14.46 -16.63
CA GLU A 275 -3.98 -14.25 -16.46
C GLU A 275 -3.40 -15.17 -15.36
N GLU A 276 -4.15 -15.35 -14.26
CA GLU A 276 -3.68 -16.08 -13.08
C GLU A 276 -4.83 -16.76 -12.30
N ILE A 277 -4.57 -18.00 -11.84
CA ILE A 277 -5.48 -18.76 -10.97
C ILE A 277 -4.75 -19.13 -9.69
N TRP A 278 -5.37 -18.92 -8.53
CA TRP A 278 -4.94 -19.50 -7.26
C TRP A 278 -5.87 -20.65 -6.90
N LEU A 279 -5.34 -21.87 -6.92
CA LEU A 279 -6.04 -23.09 -6.56
C LEU A 279 -5.61 -23.50 -5.15
N TYR A 280 -6.54 -23.49 -4.21
CA TYR A 280 -6.30 -23.87 -2.82
C TYR A 280 -6.84 -25.28 -2.55
N GLY A 281 -5.99 -26.12 -1.96
CA GLY A 281 -6.38 -27.39 -1.34
C GLY A 281 -7.21 -27.16 -0.08
N LEU A 282 -6.69 -26.29 0.81
CA LEU A 282 -7.23 -25.85 2.11
C LEU A 282 -6.72 -26.66 3.31
N ASP A 283 -7.36 -27.77 3.69
CA ASP A 283 -6.99 -28.60 4.83
C ASP A 283 -6.98 -30.07 4.42
N ASP A 284 -6.58 -30.97 5.35
CA ASP A 284 -6.50 -32.41 5.09
C ASP A 284 -5.55 -32.78 3.92
N ASP A 285 -5.51 -34.05 3.52
CA ASP A 285 -4.47 -34.54 2.61
C ASP A 285 -4.95 -34.44 1.14
N ASP A 286 -4.40 -33.47 0.40
CA ASP A 286 -4.82 -33.20 -0.98
C ASP A 286 -3.92 -33.86 -2.04
N PHE A 287 -4.52 -34.21 -3.18
CA PHE A 287 -3.82 -34.72 -4.35
C PHE A 287 -3.96 -33.79 -5.57
N PHE A 288 -2.86 -33.27 -6.07
CA PHE A 288 -2.82 -32.40 -7.25
C PHE A 288 -2.20 -33.10 -8.45
N LYS A 289 -3.01 -33.28 -9.50
CA LYS A 289 -2.56 -33.82 -10.80
C LYS A 289 -2.59 -32.76 -11.89
N VAL A 290 -1.46 -32.55 -12.56
CA VAL A 290 -1.37 -31.64 -13.73
C VAL A 290 -0.89 -32.42 -14.94
N THR A 291 -1.68 -32.41 -16.02
CA THR A 291 -1.40 -33.16 -17.26
C THR A 291 -1.58 -32.29 -18.50
N GLY A 292 -1.15 -32.81 -19.65
CA GLY A 292 -1.37 -32.21 -20.97
C GLY A 292 -0.12 -31.55 -21.57
N ASP A 293 -0.31 -30.70 -22.57
CA ASP A 293 0.75 -29.95 -23.27
C ASP A 293 0.28 -28.51 -23.49
N ALA A 294 1.03 -27.54 -22.96
CA ALA A 294 0.60 -26.15 -22.89
C ALA A 294 1.53 -25.19 -23.64
N LYS A 295 1.08 -24.66 -24.79
CA LYS A 295 1.82 -23.62 -25.54
C LYS A 295 1.60 -22.20 -25.03
N LYS A 296 0.42 -21.93 -24.49
CA LYS A 296 0.04 -20.64 -23.89
C LYS A 296 -0.56 -20.85 -22.48
N PRO A 297 0.20 -21.36 -21.50
CA PRO A 297 -0.36 -21.69 -20.19
C PRO A 297 -0.79 -20.45 -19.42
N ILE A 298 -1.88 -20.60 -18.65
CA ILE A 298 -2.29 -19.71 -17.56
C ILE A 298 -1.31 -19.88 -16.40
N LEU A 299 -0.96 -18.80 -15.70
CA LEU A 299 -0.20 -18.93 -14.44
C LEU A 299 -1.11 -19.54 -13.37
N ILE A 300 -0.77 -20.72 -12.88
CA ILE A 300 -1.53 -21.36 -11.80
C ILE A 300 -0.63 -21.47 -10.59
N ARG A 301 -1.11 -20.95 -9.47
CA ARG A 301 -0.55 -21.23 -8.15
C ARG A 301 -1.37 -22.34 -7.53
N ILE A 302 -0.70 -23.40 -7.13
CA ILE A 302 -1.28 -24.46 -6.31
C ILE A 302 -0.83 -24.18 -4.89
N ILE A 303 -1.79 -24.07 -3.98
CA ILE A 303 -1.57 -23.73 -2.57
C ILE A 303 -2.07 -24.90 -1.73
N GLY A 304 -1.13 -25.60 -1.12
CA GLY A 304 -1.40 -26.69 -0.18
C GLY A 304 -1.94 -26.20 1.17
N GLY A 305 -2.34 -27.16 1.98
CA GLY A 305 -3.10 -26.94 3.20
C GLY A 305 -2.31 -26.95 4.50
N GLN A 306 -2.95 -27.42 5.57
CA GLN A 306 -2.27 -27.65 6.85
C GLN A 306 -1.65 -29.03 6.94
N ASN A 307 -1.99 -29.98 6.06
CA ASN A 307 -1.63 -31.38 6.20
C ASN A 307 -0.67 -31.84 5.08
N LYS A 308 -0.65 -33.14 4.74
CA LYS A 308 0.31 -33.68 3.76
C LYS A 308 -0.34 -33.68 2.39
N ASP A 309 0.26 -32.92 1.48
CA ASP A 309 -0.20 -32.88 0.09
C ASP A 309 0.71 -33.67 -0.85
N THR A 310 0.11 -34.18 -1.93
CA THR A 310 0.81 -34.92 -2.98
C THR A 310 0.71 -34.20 -4.32
N TYR A 311 1.85 -34.01 -4.98
CA TYR A 311 1.96 -33.30 -6.24
C TYR A 311 2.47 -34.21 -7.36
N GLN A 312 1.62 -34.49 -8.34
CA GLN A 312 1.96 -35.19 -9.58
C GLN A 312 1.80 -34.22 -10.77
N ILE A 313 2.88 -33.54 -11.13
CA ILE A 313 2.87 -32.53 -12.19
C ILE A 313 3.67 -33.05 -13.38
N GLU A 314 2.99 -33.42 -14.46
CA GLU A 314 3.61 -33.80 -15.74
C GLU A 314 3.97 -32.55 -16.57
N GLU A 315 3.10 -31.53 -16.59
CA GLU A 315 3.27 -30.26 -17.32
C GLU A 315 3.30 -29.03 -16.40
N GLY A 316 4.49 -28.65 -15.97
CA GLY A 316 4.73 -27.62 -14.96
C GLY A 316 4.92 -26.19 -15.48
N SER A 317 4.75 -25.94 -16.78
CA SER A 317 4.95 -24.59 -17.37
C SER A 317 4.04 -23.56 -16.71
N LYS A 318 4.63 -22.53 -16.06
CA LYS A 318 3.89 -21.56 -15.24
C LYS A 318 3.02 -22.19 -14.12
N ILE A 319 3.41 -23.35 -13.60
CA ILE A 319 2.90 -23.85 -12.31
C ILE A 319 3.84 -23.38 -11.20
N LYS A 320 3.26 -22.84 -10.13
CA LYS A 320 3.97 -22.54 -8.89
C LYS A 320 3.27 -23.22 -7.72
N VAL A 321 3.96 -24.07 -7.01
CA VAL A 321 3.43 -24.77 -5.84
C VAL A 321 3.93 -24.09 -4.58
N TYR A 322 3.00 -23.79 -3.67
CA TYR A 322 3.24 -23.21 -2.36
C TYR A 322 2.67 -24.11 -1.29
N ASP A 323 3.49 -24.47 -0.31
CA ASP A 323 3.10 -25.40 0.75
C ASP A 323 3.94 -25.16 2.00
N ARG A 324 3.54 -25.76 3.13
CA ARG A 324 4.26 -25.71 4.39
C ARG A 324 5.55 -26.51 4.32
N LYS A 325 6.67 -25.85 4.62
CA LYS A 325 7.97 -26.54 4.71
C LYS A 325 8.02 -27.55 5.88
N SER A 326 7.18 -27.39 6.88
CA SER A 326 7.11 -28.27 8.05
C SER A 326 6.34 -29.58 7.83
N LYS A 327 5.69 -29.76 6.67
CA LYS A 327 4.87 -30.93 6.36
C LYS A 327 5.61 -31.87 5.41
N ASP A 328 5.30 -33.15 5.47
CA ASP A 328 5.99 -34.21 4.70
C ASP A 328 5.40 -34.36 3.30
N ASN A 329 5.31 -33.24 2.58
CA ASN A 329 4.64 -33.16 1.28
C ASN A 329 5.38 -33.98 0.24
N GLU A 330 4.61 -34.74 -0.54
CA GLU A 330 5.13 -35.67 -1.51
C GLU A 330 5.16 -35.03 -2.90
N ILE A 331 6.33 -35.06 -3.55
CA ILE A 331 6.49 -34.60 -4.93
C ILE A 331 6.72 -35.83 -5.80
N ALA A 332 5.64 -36.46 -6.23
CA ALA A 332 5.68 -37.64 -7.11
C ALA A 332 6.28 -37.27 -8.47
N GLU A 333 5.92 -36.11 -9.02
CA GLU A 333 6.47 -35.59 -10.28
C GLU A 333 6.52 -34.06 -10.29
N ARG A 334 7.57 -33.48 -10.89
CA ARG A 334 7.77 -32.02 -10.95
C ARG A 334 7.34 -31.38 -12.26
N GLY A 335 7.54 -32.03 -13.41
CA GLY A 335 7.16 -31.49 -14.72
C GLY A 335 7.73 -30.11 -15.08
N GLY A 336 8.79 -29.64 -14.40
CA GLY A 336 9.33 -28.28 -14.54
C GLY A 336 8.63 -27.18 -13.71
N ALA A 337 7.67 -27.54 -12.84
CA ALA A 337 7.01 -26.60 -11.93
C ALA A 337 7.96 -26.03 -10.87
N GLN A 338 7.65 -24.82 -10.41
CA GLN A 338 8.40 -24.16 -9.35
C GLN A 338 7.79 -24.46 -7.98
N PHE A 339 8.49 -25.19 -7.14
CA PHE A 339 8.07 -25.46 -5.77
C PHE A 339 8.70 -24.47 -4.81
N ARG A 340 7.88 -23.89 -3.92
CA ARG A 340 8.32 -22.98 -2.88
C ARG A 340 7.62 -23.32 -1.57
N PHE A 341 8.24 -24.21 -0.81
CA PHE A 341 7.78 -24.54 0.53
C PHE A 341 8.28 -23.52 1.55
N THR A 342 7.37 -23.00 2.37
CA THR A 342 7.65 -21.92 3.31
C THR A 342 6.87 -22.10 4.60
N ASN A 343 7.32 -21.47 5.69
CA ASN A 343 6.57 -21.41 6.95
C ASN A 343 5.87 -20.05 7.13
N PHE A 344 5.75 -19.25 6.06
CA PHE A 344 4.92 -18.05 6.09
C PHE A 344 3.47 -18.44 6.22
N TYR A 345 2.87 -18.10 7.36
CA TYR A 345 1.48 -18.36 7.61
C TYR A 345 0.57 -17.82 6.49
N GLU A 346 0.84 -16.60 6.02
CA GLU A 346 0.09 -15.94 4.94
C GLU A 346 0.20 -16.60 3.55
N ALA A 347 1.17 -17.50 3.34
CA ALA A 347 1.35 -18.18 2.06
C ALA A 347 0.39 -19.37 1.89
N ASN A 348 -0.07 -19.97 2.98
CA ASN A 348 -0.98 -21.14 2.98
C ASN A 348 -2.33 -20.85 3.63
N MET A 349 -2.57 -19.59 4.05
CA MET A 349 -3.87 -19.17 4.55
C MET A 349 -4.74 -18.68 3.39
N TYR A 350 -5.92 -19.29 3.25
CA TYR A 350 -6.93 -18.82 2.32
C TYR A 350 -7.50 -17.47 2.78
N ASP A 351 -7.43 -16.47 1.91
CA ASP A 351 -8.07 -15.16 2.08
C ASP A 351 -8.68 -14.72 0.75
N TYR A 352 -10.01 -14.83 0.66
CA TYR A 352 -10.77 -14.47 -0.54
C TYR A 352 -10.68 -12.97 -0.90
N LYS A 353 -10.29 -12.11 0.05
CA LYS A 353 -10.12 -10.66 -0.17
C LYS A 353 -8.78 -10.34 -0.84
N LYS A 354 -7.80 -11.23 -0.72
CA LYS A 354 -6.47 -11.09 -1.35
C LYS A 354 -6.60 -11.12 -2.87
N LYS A 355 -5.66 -10.51 -3.59
CA LYS A 355 -5.50 -10.64 -5.05
C LYS A 355 -4.13 -10.09 -5.48
N PRO A 356 -3.62 -10.49 -6.66
CA PRO A 356 -2.52 -9.77 -7.28
C PRO A 356 -2.87 -8.29 -7.42
N ALA A 357 -2.02 -7.42 -6.87
CA ALA A 357 -2.27 -5.99 -6.84
C ALA A 357 -0.99 -5.21 -7.11
N GLN A 358 -1.15 -4.10 -7.82
CA GLN A 358 -0.09 -3.13 -8.03
C GLN A 358 -0.58 -1.79 -7.48
N LYS A 359 0.23 -1.20 -6.60
CA LYS A 359 0.00 0.14 -6.07
C LYS A 359 1.19 0.99 -6.46
N SER A 360 0.93 2.19 -6.95
CA SER A 360 1.98 3.15 -7.23
C SER A 360 1.59 4.52 -6.71
N SER A 361 2.57 5.26 -6.24
CA SER A 361 2.40 6.66 -5.85
C SER A 361 3.49 7.53 -6.46
N VAL A 362 3.15 8.76 -6.81
CA VAL A 362 4.12 9.79 -7.21
C VAL A 362 4.11 10.88 -6.16
N GLN A 363 5.27 11.16 -5.58
CA GLN A 363 5.44 12.25 -4.64
C GLN A 363 6.23 13.36 -5.31
N ALA A 364 5.68 14.57 -5.34
CA ALA A 364 6.39 15.77 -5.78
C ALA A 364 6.66 16.65 -4.56
N SER A 365 7.86 17.20 -4.48
CA SER A 365 8.25 18.10 -3.40
C SER A 365 8.96 19.33 -3.93
N LEU A 366 8.71 20.47 -3.30
CA LEU A 366 9.46 21.70 -3.48
C LEU A 366 10.01 22.12 -2.12
N LEU A 367 11.32 22.16 -1.97
CA LEU A 367 12.01 22.67 -0.78
C LEU A 367 12.75 23.95 -1.16
N ASN A 368 12.64 25.01 -0.38
CA ASN A 368 13.40 26.24 -0.54
C ASN A 368 14.29 26.48 0.67
N ASN A 369 15.59 26.72 0.45
CA ASN A 369 16.52 27.22 1.47
C ASN A 369 17.69 28.01 0.83
N PRO A 370 18.44 28.79 1.61
CA PRO A 370 19.53 29.62 1.08
C PRO A 370 20.68 28.86 0.37
N ASP A 371 20.95 27.61 0.73
CA ASP A 371 22.08 26.85 0.17
C ASP A 371 21.80 26.30 -1.22
N VAL A 372 20.56 25.89 -1.52
CA VAL A 372 20.22 25.24 -2.80
C VAL A 372 19.16 25.98 -3.61
N GLY A 373 18.57 27.04 -3.04
CA GLY A 373 17.43 27.76 -3.60
C GLY A 373 16.22 26.85 -3.59
N ASN A 374 15.55 26.72 -4.74
CA ASN A 374 14.49 25.75 -4.92
C ASN A 374 15.08 24.38 -5.26
N ALA A 375 14.81 23.38 -4.44
CA ALA A 375 15.04 21.98 -4.70
C ALA A 375 13.70 21.31 -5.09
N ILE A 376 13.64 20.82 -6.32
CA ILE A 376 12.48 20.10 -6.86
C ILE A 376 12.77 18.61 -6.76
N GLY A 377 11.94 17.90 -6.00
CA GLY A 377 12.02 16.46 -5.79
C GLY A 377 10.83 15.74 -6.43
N LEU A 378 11.10 14.59 -7.05
CA LEU A 378 10.11 13.64 -7.53
C LEU A 378 10.47 12.25 -6.99
N ARG A 379 9.51 11.52 -6.44
CA ARG A 379 9.66 10.15 -5.98
C ARG A 379 8.54 9.28 -6.52
N TYR A 380 8.86 8.30 -7.34
CA TYR A 380 7.95 7.26 -7.78
C TYR A 380 8.15 6.01 -6.92
N LEU A 381 7.08 5.53 -6.30
CA LEU A 381 7.04 4.26 -5.58
C LEU A 381 6.08 3.33 -6.34
N LYS A 382 6.49 2.09 -6.60
CA LYS A 382 5.61 1.04 -7.10
C LYS A 382 5.81 -0.25 -6.31
N ASP A 383 4.77 -0.67 -5.62
CA ASP A 383 4.67 -1.96 -4.97
C ASP A 383 3.81 -2.90 -5.81
N THR A 384 4.32 -4.11 -6.03
CA THR A 384 3.64 -5.16 -6.78
C THR A 384 3.56 -6.40 -5.91
N ASN A 385 2.37 -6.71 -5.41
CA ASN A 385 2.09 -7.89 -4.61
C ASN A 385 1.50 -8.96 -5.52
N LEU A 386 2.29 -10.00 -5.79
CA LEU A 386 1.89 -11.07 -6.71
C LEU A 386 1.31 -12.30 -6.00
N PHE A 387 1.74 -12.60 -4.76
CA PHE A 387 1.16 -13.67 -3.92
C PHE A 387 1.67 -13.57 -2.48
N ILE A 388 2.97 -13.84 -2.26
CA ILE A 388 3.64 -13.58 -0.99
C ILE A 388 3.96 -12.09 -0.92
N THR A 389 3.61 -11.48 0.20
CA THR A 389 3.95 -10.10 0.57
C THR A 389 4.93 -10.21 1.73
N ASN A 390 6.13 -9.59 1.70
CA ASN A 390 6.81 -9.30 2.97
C ASN A 390 7.97 -8.29 2.86
N PRO A 391 7.81 -6.99 3.16
CA PRO A 391 6.57 -6.25 3.41
C PRO A 391 5.88 -5.81 2.11
N TYR A 392 6.46 -6.12 0.95
CA TYR A 392 5.94 -5.90 -0.40
C TYR A 392 6.29 -7.12 -1.25
N GLY A 393 5.61 -7.44 -2.36
CA GLY A 393 6.06 -8.54 -3.22
C GLY A 393 7.31 -8.18 -4.04
N LYS A 394 7.22 -7.03 -4.73
CA LYS A 394 8.33 -6.34 -5.39
C LYS A 394 8.14 -4.85 -5.19
N ARG A 395 9.20 -4.12 -4.88
CA ARG A 395 9.19 -2.66 -4.72
C ARG A 395 10.10 -2.01 -5.73
N THR A 396 9.67 -0.88 -6.27
CA THR A 396 10.48 0.01 -7.09
C THR A 396 10.40 1.41 -6.52
N ILE A 397 11.54 1.99 -6.20
CA ILE A 397 11.65 3.40 -5.83
C ILE A 397 12.52 4.09 -6.87
N ILE A 398 12.03 5.19 -7.43
CA ILE A 398 12.83 6.09 -8.26
C ILE A 398 12.73 7.47 -7.64
N THR A 399 13.88 8.08 -7.38
CA THR A 399 13.97 9.45 -6.85
C THR A 399 14.72 10.33 -7.83
N PHE A 400 14.25 11.55 -8.00
CA PHE A 400 14.89 12.59 -8.79
C PHE A 400 14.87 13.87 -7.97
N ASN A 401 16.01 14.54 -7.86
CA ASN A 401 16.14 15.83 -7.18
C ASN A 401 16.93 16.78 -8.07
N TYR A 402 16.46 18.01 -8.19
CA TYR A 402 17.12 19.10 -8.91
C TYR A 402 17.23 20.34 -8.02
N GLN A 403 18.44 20.90 -7.89
CA GLN A 403 18.72 22.08 -7.10
C GLN A 403 18.93 23.30 -8.02
N THR A 404 18.16 24.38 -7.86
CA THR A 404 18.21 25.51 -8.82
C THR A 404 19.47 26.35 -8.75
N ILE A 405 20.07 26.54 -7.58
CA ILE A 405 21.27 27.40 -7.45
C ILE A 405 22.47 26.72 -8.10
N THR A 406 22.70 25.46 -7.75
CA THR A 406 23.87 24.70 -8.18
C THR A 406 23.64 24.05 -9.54
N GLN A 407 22.38 23.92 -9.96
CA GLN A 407 21.97 23.13 -11.13
C GLN A 407 22.38 21.65 -10.99
N GLY A 408 22.53 21.19 -9.73
CA GLY A 408 22.85 19.82 -9.38
C GLY A 408 21.64 18.90 -9.54
N ILE A 409 21.87 17.71 -10.10
CA ILE A 409 20.86 16.65 -10.23
C ILE A 409 21.31 15.46 -9.37
N LYS A 410 20.37 14.83 -8.68
CA LYS A 410 20.55 13.54 -7.98
C LYS A 410 19.42 12.60 -8.37
N VAL A 411 19.76 11.45 -8.94
CA VAL A 411 18.82 10.38 -9.31
C VAL A 411 19.15 9.15 -8.50
N GLY A 412 18.16 8.53 -7.88
CA GLY A 412 18.29 7.25 -7.19
C GLY A 412 17.29 6.23 -7.72
N VAL A 413 17.69 4.97 -7.80
CA VAL A 413 16.82 3.85 -8.14
C VAL A 413 17.05 2.75 -7.11
N GLU A 414 15.98 2.17 -6.59
CA GLU A 414 16.00 1.01 -5.70
C GLU A 414 14.96 -0.01 -6.17
N LYS A 415 15.30 -1.29 -6.08
CA LYS A 415 14.45 -2.44 -6.35
C LYS A 415 14.52 -3.41 -5.19
N GLY A 416 13.37 -3.72 -4.62
CA GLY A 416 13.21 -4.73 -3.59
C GLY A 416 12.49 -5.96 -4.12
N PHE A 417 12.89 -7.15 -3.69
CA PHE A 417 12.22 -8.42 -3.97
C PHE A 417 12.02 -9.17 -2.66
N ALA A 418 10.77 -9.43 -2.29
CA ALA A 418 10.52 -10.05 -1.01
C ALA A 418 10.81 -11.54 -0.98
N ALA A 419 11.19 -11.97 0.23
CA ALA A 419 11.27 -13.35 0.62
C ALA A 419 12.04 -14.18 -0.42
N ILE A 420 13.25 -13.74 -0.78
CA ILE A 420 14.14 -14.49 -1.67
C ILE A 420 14.67 -15.75 -0.98
N ALA A 421 14.81 -15.72 0.34
CA ALA A 421 15.20 -16.84 1.19
C ALA A 421 14.61 -16.64 2.59
N GLY A 422 13.64 -17.47 2.98
CA GLY A 422 12.88 -17.21 4.21
C GLY A 422 12.23 -15.81 4.14
N ASP A 423 12.39 -15.04 5.22
CA ASP A 423 11.91 -13.66 5.41
C ASP A 423 12.94 -12.58 5.05
N PHE A 424 14.01 -12.96 4.37
CA PHE A 424 14.95 -12.01 3.81
C PHE A 424 14.53 -11.56 2.41
N ASN A 425 14.59 -10.25 2.22
CA ASN A 425 14.31 -9.52 1.01
C ASN A 425 15.64 -9.15 0.33
N LEU A 426 15.68 -9.20 -1.00
CA LEU A 426 16.81 -8.68 -1.77
C LEU A 426 16.53 -7.22 -2.12
N VAL A 427 17.47 -6.35 -1.81
CA VAL A 427 17.43 -4.93 -2.22
C VAL A 427 18.63 -4.66 -3.11
N VAL A 428 18.40 -4.02 -4.25
CA VAL A 428 19.45 -3.54 -5.15
C VAL A 428 19.16 -2.09 -5.51
N GLY A 429 20.19 -1.28 -5.62
CA GLY A 429 20.01 0.14 -5.88
C GLY A 429 21.23 0.85 -6.40
N GLY A 430 21.07 2.14 -6.64
CA GLY A 430 22.14 3.02 -7.07
C GLY A 430 21.68 4.46 -7.17
N ILE A 431 22.66 5.36 -7.14
CA ILE A 431 22.54 6.80 -7.11
C ILE A 431 23.54 7.35 -8.10
N TYR A 432 23.08 8.35 -8.85
CA TYR A 432 23.89 9.16 -9.73
C TYR A 432 23.69 10.63 -9.37
N THR A 433 24.78 11.40 -9.34
CA THR A 433 24.70 12.86 -9.33
C THR A 433 25.40 13.48 -10.54
N SER A 434 24.86 14.61 -11.00
CA SER A 434 25.56 15.43 -12.00
C SER A 434 26.82 16.05 -11.39
N LYS A 435 27.74 16.51 -12.24
CA LYS A 435 28.98 17.22 -11.84
C LYS A 435 28.72 18.56 -11.14
N ASN A 436 27.48 19.03 -11.20
CA ASN A 436 27.01 20.27 -10.60
C ASN A 436 26.35 20.05 -9.24
N TYR A 437 26.24 18.81 -8.77
CA TYR A 437 25.86 18.55 -7.39
C TYR A 437 26.96 19.06 -6.45
N THR A 438 26.57 19.64 -5.34
CA THR A 438 27.52 20.25 -4.40
C THR A 438 27.23 19.84 -2.97
N GLU A 439 28.29 19.70 -2.19
CA GLU A 439 28.25 19.72 -0.73
C GLU A 439 29.10 20.89 -0.24
N ASN A 440 28.78 21.46 0.92
CA ASN A 440 29.60 22.52 1.48
C ASN A 440 30.79 21.95 2.28
N PHE A 441 31.90 22.68 2.34
CA PHE A 441 33.04 22.39 3.18
C PHE A 441 33.72 23.68 3.66
N PHE A 442 33.75 23.87 4.98
CA PHE A 442 34.32 25.04 5.65
C PHE A 442 35.67 24.74 6.33
N GLY A 443 36.16 23.51 6.19
CA GLY A 443 37.28 22.97 6.97
C GLY A 443 36.83 22.05 8.10
N PHE A 444 37.80 21.54 8.85
CA PHE A 444 37.56 20.65 9.98
C PHE A 444 37.56 21.43 11.31
N GLY A 445 36.56 21.16 12.17
CA GLY A 445 36.45 21.72 13.52
C GLY A 445 35.38 22.81 13.69
N ASN A 446 35.12 23.15 14.95
CA ASN A 446 34.10 24.14 15.35
C ASN A 446 34.52 25.59 15.08
N GLU A 447 35.83 25.87 15.16
CA GLU A 447 36.41 27.22 15.01
C GLU A 447 36.61 27.65 13.54
N THR A 448 36.05 26.90 12.58
CA THR A 448 36.14 27.23 11.16
C THR A 448 35.39 28.52 10.86
N GLU A 449 35.95 29.42 10.05
CA GLU A 449 35.31 30.71 9.75
C GLU A 449 34.24 30.57 8.66
N ASN A 450 33.07 31.19 8.88
CA ASN A 450 32.11 31.45 7.81
C ASN A 450 32.31 32.86 7.25
N ARG A 451 32.76 32.95 5.98
CA ARG A 451 33.11 34.22 5.31
C ARG A 451 32.09 34.63 4.23
N ASP A 452 30.86 34.13 4.32
CA ASP A 452 29.84 34.35 3.31
C ASP A 452 29.53 35.84 3.07
N ASP A 453 29.42 36.64 4.13
CA ASP A 453 29.17 38.09 4.04
C ASP A 453 30.30 38.87 3.36
N ALA A 454 31.54 38.36 3.47
CA ALA A 454 32.73 38.99 2.91
C ALA A 454 33.07 38.52 1.49
N ILE A 455 32.64 37.32 1.10
CA ILE A 455 33.01 36.68 -0.18
C ILE A 455 31.76 36.26 -0.96
N SER A 456 31.19 35.09 -0.65
CA SER A 456 30.01 34.50 -1.29
C SER A 456 29.76 33.12 -0.68
N LEU A 457 28.50 32.66 -0.73
CA LEU A 457 28.12 31.29 -0.41
C LEU A 457 28.91 30.24 -1.22
N ASP A 458 29.31 30.58 -2.45
CA ASP A 458 30.07 29.71 -3.36
C ASP A 458 31.48 29.40 -2.85
N PHE A 459 32.02 30.23 -1.95
CA PHE A 459 33.38 30.04 -1.42
C PHE A 459 33.53 28.71 -0.68
N ASN A 460 32.46 28.18 -0.10
CA ASN A 460 32.49 26.91 0.63
C ASN A 460 31.82 25.76 -0.15
N ARG A 461 31.34 25.98 -1.38
CA ARG A 461 30.67 24.93 -2.18
C ARG A 461 31.67 24.09 -2.96
N VAL A 462 31.62 22.78 -2.79
CA VAL A 462 32.47 21.81 -3.51
C VAL A 462 31.62 21.01 -4.49
N ASN A 463 31.98 21.06 -5.78
CA ASN A 463 31.30 20.28 -6.82
C ASN A 463 31.75 18.82 -6.80
N LEU A 464 30.78 17.90 -6.75
CA LEU A 464 30.99 16.46 -6.56
C LEU A 464 30.11 15.67 -7.54
N SER A 465 30.64 14.57 -8.08
CA SER A 465 29.84 13.56 -8.79
C SER A 465 29.94 12.21 -8.10
N TYR A 466 28.80 11.72 -7.63
CA TYR A 466 28.62 10.39 -7.05
C TYR A 466 28.07 9.44 -8.10
N ILE A 467 28.63 8.24 -8.14
CA ILE A 467 28.02 7.06 -8.74
C ILE A 467 28.15 5.95 -7.70
N ASN A 468 27.04 5.44 -7.17
CA ASN A 468 27.07 4.26 -6.32
C ASN A 468 26.20 3.13 -6.89
N GLY A 469 26.56 1.91 -6.53
CA GLY A 469 25.73 0.72 -6.70
C GLY A 469 25.69 -0.05 -5.39
N GLU A 470 24.52 -0.53 -5.01
CA GLU A 470 24.31 -1.27 -3.78
C GLU A 470 23.53 -2.57 -4.01
N ILE A 471 23.86 -3.58 -3.21
CA ILE A 471 23.13 -4.83 -3.07
C ILE A 471 23.05 -5.18 -1.59
N GLY A 472 21.91 -5.68 -1.13
CA GLY A 472 21.75 -6.04 0.27
C GLY A 472 20.58 -6.95 0.55
N LEU A 473 20.58 -7.44 1.79
CA LEU A 473 19.49 -8.20 2.38
C LEU A 473 18.75 -7.31 3.37
N GLU A 474 17.43 -7.35 3.34
CA GLU A 474 16.53 -6.64 4.25
C GLU A 474 15.61 -7.64 4.94
N ARG A 475 15.30 -7.41 6.22
CA ARG A 475 14.30 -8.18 6.96
C ARG A 475 13.46 -7.22 7.77
N ASP A 476 12.18 -7.13 7.41
CA ASP A 476 11.15 -6.42 8.15
C ASP A 476 10.49 -7.38 9.15
N THR A 477 10.13 -6.85 10.32
CA THR A 477 9.45 -7.60 11.38
C THR A 477 8.18 -6.89 11.82
N ASP A 478 7.21 -7.64 12.33
CA ASP A 478 5.86 -7.16 12.65
C ASP A 478 5.82 -6.05 13.72
N TYR A 479 6.88 -5.91 14.53
CA TYR A 479 6.95 -4.95 15.64
C TYR A 479 7.80 -3.72 15.34
N GLY A 480 7.92 -3.35 14.05
CA GLY A 480 8.55 -2.11 13.61
C GLY A 480 10.08 -2.14 13.56
N SER A 481 10.70 -3.32 13.75
CA SER A 481 12.15 -3.50 13.56
C SER A 481 12.46 -3.88 12.11
N VAL A 482 13.44 -3.20 11.51
CA VAL A 482 13.97 -3.47 10.18
C VAL A 482 15.48 -3.68 10.28
N PHE A 483 15.97 -4.76 9.69
CA PHE A 483 17.39 -5.08 9.62
C PHE A 483 17.85 -5.06 8.17
N GLN A 484 18.93 -4.35 7.86
CA GLN A 484 19.52 -4.32 6.52
C GLN A 484 21.01 -4.60 6.59
N LEU A 485 21.48 -5.49 5.73
CA LEU A 485 22.90 -5.70 5.45
C LEU A 485 23.14 -5.34 3.98
N LYS A 486 23.83 -4.23 3.72
CA LYS A 486 24.11 -3.73 2.37
C LYS A 486 25.61 -3.70 2.11
N PHE A 487 25.99 -4.03 0.88
CA PHE A 487 27.31 -3.79 0.32
C PHE A 487 27.18 -2.74 -0.78
N GLU A 488 27.85 -1.60 -0.60
CA GLU A 488 27.87 -0.50 -1.55
C GLU A 488 29.27 -0.36 -2.17
N VAL A 489 29.33 -0.10 -3.47
CA VAL A 489 30.51 0.42 -4.15
C VAL A 489 30.20 1.84 -4.58
N GLU A 490 31.00 2.79 -4.10
CA GLU A 490 30.81 4.22 -4.32
C GLU A 490 31.98 4.79 -5.12
N SER A 491 31.68 5.68 -6.06
CA SER A 491 32.67 6.43 -6.81
C SER A 491 32.39 7.92 -6.69
N VAL A 492 33.40 8.68 -6.28
CA VAL A 492 33.32 10.13 -6.06
C VAL A 492 34.40 10.85 -6.85
N GLU A 493 34.02 11.92 -7.53
CA GLU A 493 34.96 12.80 -8.24
C GLU A 493 34.70 14.25 -7.81
N ILE A 494 35.76 14.95 -7.44
CA ILE A 494 35.72 16.37 -7.06
C ILE A 494 36.08 17.22 -8.27
N PHE A 495 35.24 18.21 -8.59
CA PHE A 495 35.48 19.12 -9.70
C PHE A 495 35.97 20.47 -9.20
N ARG A 496 36.98 21.00 -9.90
CA ARG A 496 37.43 22.36 -9.70
C ARG A 496 36.37 23.35 -10.20
N ASN A 497 35.80 24.10 -9.27
CA ASN A 497 34.79 25.13 -9.51
C ASN A 497 35.24 26.49 -8.95
N GLY A 498 35.90 27.30 -9.77
CA GLY A 498 36.38 28.62 -9.36
C GLY A 498 37.48 28.60 -8.30
N ASN A 499 37.62 29.69 -7.55
CA ASN A 499 38.64 29.85 -6.50
C ASN A 499 38.00 29.77 -5.09
N ASN A 500 37.41 28.62 -4.77
CA ASN A 500 36.76 28.34 -3.48
C ASN A 500 37.76 27.85 -2.41
N PHE A 501 37.32 27.75 -1.15
CA PHE A 501 38.12 27.31 0.00
C PHE A 501 38.83 25.97 -0.27
N PHE A 502 38.08 24.99 -0.79
CA PHE A 502 38.62 23.67 -1.11
C PHE A 502 39.75 23.75 -2.15
N ASN A 503 39.57 24.48 -3.25
CA ASN A 503 40.61 24.61 -4.28
C ASN A 503 41.83 25.40 -3.79
N GLN A 504 41.71 26.24 -2.76
CA GLN A 504 42.86 26.95 -2.18
C GLN A 504 43.69 26.03 -1.27
N GLN A 505 43.06 25.10 -0.56
CA GLN A 505 43.71 24.27 0.46
C GLN A 505 44.04 22.85 -0.02
N LEU A 506 43.22 22.29 -0.91
CA LEU A 506 43.20 20.87 -1.32
C LEU A 506 43.10 20.68 -2.84
N ALA A 507 43.69 21.60 -3.62
CA ALA A 507 43.63 21.59 -5.09
C ALA A 507 44.04 20.25 -5.73
N GLN A 508 44.99 19.54 -5.10
CA GLN A 508 45.56 18.28 -5.60
C GLN A 508 44.55 17.13 -5.62
N ASP A 509 43.46 17.23 -4.84
CA ASP A 509 42.43 16.19 -4.76
C ASP A 509 41.34 16.33 -5.84
N THR A 510 41.47 17.30 -6.76
CA THR A 510 40.49 17.56 -7.82
C THR A 510 40.78 16.81 -9.12
N GLY A 511 39.73 16.48 -9.88
CA GLY A 511 39.83 15.87 -11.21
C GLY A 511 40.19 14.38 -11.23
N GLN A 512 40.32 13.75 -10.07
CA GLN A 512 40.51 12.31 -9.93
C GLN A 512 39.26 11.67 -9.35
N ARG A 513 38.85 10.54 -9.93
CA ARG A 513 37.74 9.74 -9.45
C ARG A 513 38.24 8.66 -8.51
N ARG A 514 37.73 8.67 -7.28
CA ARG A 514 38.05 7.69 -6.24
C ARG A 514 36.95 6.65 -6.12
N TYR A 515 37.29 5.49 -5.57
CA TYR A 515 36.40 4.35 -5.45
C TYR A 515 36.48 3.79 -4.02
N PHE A 516 35.33 3.45 -3.47
CA PHE A 516 35.19 2.99 -2.10
C PHE A 516 34.29 1.75 -2.04
N ALA A 517 34.64 0.78 -1.19
CA ALA A 517 33.73 -0.28 -0.75
C ALA A 517 33.20 0.02 0.64
N LYS A 518 31.88 -0.14 0.81
CA LYS A 518 31.16 0.24 2.02
C LYS A 518 30.18 -0.86 2.45
N PRO A 519 30.64 -1.87 3.22
CA PRO A 519 29.74 -2.79 3.90
C PRO A 519 29.05 -2.07 5.06
N THR A 520 27.73 -2.21 5.16
CA THR A 520 26.92 -1.55 6.20
C THR A 520 25.88 -2.50 6.76
N PHE A 521 25.67 -2.40 8.07
CA PHE A 521 24.54 -2.98 8.77
C PHE A 521 23.70 -1.85 9.35
N THR A 522 22.42 -1.81 8.99
CA THR A 522 21.44 -0.84 9.51
C THR A 522 20.37 -1.56 10.31
N TYR A 523 20.06 -1.02 11.48
CA TYR A 523 18.90 -1.39 12.29
C TYR A 523 18.03 -0.15 12.50
N THR A 524 16.75 -0.28 12.14
CA THR A 524 15.72 0.74 12.35
C THR A 524 14.61 0.16 13.21
N TYR A 525 14.11 0.95 14.16
CA TYR A 525 12.97 0.63 15.00
C TYR A 525 12.02 1.81 15.07
N GLU A 526 10.75 1.61 14.74
CA GLU A 526 9.71 2.65 14.82
C GLU A 526 8.44 2.12 15.51
N ASN A 527 7.85 2.91 16.41
CA ASN A 527 6.60 2.56 17.10
C ASN A 527 5.67 3.76 17.36
N PHE A 528 5.27 4.45 16.29
CA PHE A 528 4.40 5.62 16.37
C PHE A 528 2.92 5.25 16.52
N ASP A 529 2.17 6.09 17.24
CA ASP A 529 0.71 5.97 17.31
C ASP A 529 -0.01 6.47 16.04
N ASP A 530 0.64 7.35 15.27
CA ASP A 530 0.21 7.82 13.95
C ASP A 530 1.48 8.09 13.12
N VAL A 531 1.60 7.48 11.95
CA VAL A 531 2.80 7.56 11.10
C VAL A 531 2.98 8.97 10.49
N LEU A 532 1.90 9.72 10.30
CA LEU A 532 1.91 11.01 9.62
C LEU A 532 2.09 12.18 10.58
N ILE A 533 1.48 12.12 11.76
CA ILE A 533 1.63 13.10 12.84
C ILE A 533 1.74 12.36 14.18
N PRO A 534 2.93 11.79 14.49
CA PRO A 534 3.14 11.07 15.74
C PRO A 534 2.87 11.96 16.95
N THR A 535 2.12 11.44 17.92
CA THR A 535 1.90 12.09 19.23
C THR A 535 2.52 11.33 20.38
N LYS A 536 2.81 10.05 20.15
CA LYS A 536 3.51 9.17 21.06
C LYS A 536 4.34 8.15 20.26
N GLY A 537 5.53 7.84 20.75
CA GLY A 537 6.36 6.77 20.19
C GLY A 537 7.83 7.16 20.13
N MET A 538 8.63 6.29 19.53
CA MET A 538 10.04 6.48 19.31
C MET A 538 10.45 5.98 17.92
N ALA A 539 11.53 6.58 17.42
CA ALA A 539 12.30 6.07 16.29
C ALA A 539 13.74 5.89 16.76
N PHE A 540 14.33 4.74 16.46
CA PHE A 540 15.74 4.49 16.66
C PHE A 540 16.34 3.96 15.37
N ASP A 541 17.37 4.63 14.87
CA ASP A 541 18.09 4.25 13.67
C ASP A 541 19.57 4.13 14.02
N THR A 542 20.21 3.05 13.62
CA THR A 542 21.66 2.90 13.74
C THR A 542 22.23 2.21 12.50
N THR A 543 23.30 2.78 11.95
CA THR A 543 24.08 2.20 10.85
C THR A 543 25.52 2.06 11.30
N ILE A 544 26.05 0.85 11.23
CA ILE A 544 27.45 0.54 11.48
C ILE A 544 28.05 0.06 10.16
N GLY A 545 29.27 0.49 9.84
CA GLY A 545 29.91 0.05 8.61
C GLY A 545 31.40 0.35 8.54
N GLY A 546 31.96 0.02 7.38
CA GLY A 546 33.33 0.36 7.01
C GLY A 546 33.37 1.18 5.72
N ILE A 547 34.45 1.92 5.54
CA ILE A 547 34.82 2.59 4.29
C ILE A 547 36.24 2.13 3.97
N ASP A 548 36.38 1.41 2.87
CA ASP A 548 37.65 0.94 2.33
C ASP A 548 37.91 1.67 1.00
N ALA A 549 39.01 2.42 0.92
CA ALA A 549 39.34 3.25 -0.23
C ALA A 549 40.29 2.50 -1.17
N PHE A 550 39.89 2.25 -2.41
CA PHE A 550 40.65 1.38 -3.34
C PHE A 550 42.00 1.97 -3.78
N ASP A 551 42.17 3.27 -3.64
CA ASP A 551 43.38 4.02 -4.00
C ASP A 551 44.35 4.21 -2.83
N SER A 552 44.06 3.65 -1.65
CA SER A 552 44.93 3.75 -0.47
C SER A 552 44.80 2.52 0.43
N GLU A 553 45.62 2.43 1.48
CA GLU A 553 45.46 1.42 2.54
C GLU A 553 44.51 1.90 3.66
N ALA A 554 43.82 3.04 3.46
CA ALA A 554 43.00 3.65 4.49
C ALA A 554 41.71 2.87 4.75
N LEU A 555 41.49 2.51 6.01
CA LEU A 555 40.29 1.80 6.46
C LEU A 555 39.63 2.57 7.60
N THR A 556 38.38 2.99 7.37
CA THR A 556 37.60 3.74 8.36
C THR A 556 36.37 2.95 8.77
N GLY A 557 36.23 2.64 10.06
CA GLY A 557 34.97 2.19 10.64
C GLY A 557 34.08 3.38 10.99
N PHE A 558 32.76 3.25 10.86
CA PHE A 558 31.83 4.30 11.26
C PHE A 558 30.58 3.77 11.98
N LEU A 559 30.02 4.64 12.83
CA LEU A 559 28.73 4.47 13.49
C LEU A 559 27.90 5.74 13.27
N LYS A 560 26.70 5.60 12.72
CA LYS A 560 25.67 6.65 12.69
C LYS A 560 24.51 6.18 13.56
N SER A 561 24.07 6.98 14.52
CA SER A 561 22.88 6.63 15.31
C SER A 561 22.00 7.85 15.56
N SER A 562 20.69 7.65 15.57
CA SER A 562 19.66 8.65 15.81
C SER A 562 18.56 8.06 16.70
N LEU A 563 18.17 8.78 17.73
CA LEU A 563 17.09 8.41 18.64
C LEU A 563 16.10 9.57 18.74
N THR A 564 14.84 9.31 18.43
CA THR A 564 13.75 10.29 18.48
C THR A 564 12.66 9.82 19.41
N PHE A 565 12.13 10.72 20.24
CA PHE A 565 10.91 10.47 21.02
C PHE A 565 9.85 11.51 20.69
N TYR A 566 8.60 11.06 20.64
CA TYR A 566 7.40 11.91 20.61
C TYR A 566 6.64 11.68 21.91
N ASN A 567 6.42 12.76 22.66
CA ASN A 567 5.71 12.71 23.93
C ASN A 567 4.63 13.78 23.96
N SER A 568 3.36 13.38 24.02
CA SER A 568 2.31 14.35 24.30
C SER A 568 2.33 14.76 25.76
N LEU A 569 2.34 16.08 25.99
CA LEU A 569 2.34 16.70 27.30
C LEU A 569 0.92 16.96 27.83
N LEU A 570 -0.11 16.76 27.01
CA LEU A 570 -1.53 16.96 27.36
C LEU A 570 -2.35 15.73 26.97
N SER A 571 -3.36 15.39 27.77
CA SER A 571 -4.28 14.28 27.50
C SER A 571 -5.03 14.40 26.17
N ASN A 572 -5.24 15.63 25.68
CA ASN A 572 -5.89 15.91 24.40
C ASN A 572 -4.95 15.79 23.19
N LYS A 573 -3.69 15.38 23.38
CA LYS A 573 -2.70 15.21 22.32
C LYS A 573 -2.40 16.48 21.51
N ARG A 574 -2.64 17.68 22.06
CA ARG A 574 -2.41 18.95 21.35
C ARG A 574 -1.06 19.57 21.62
N LEU A 575 -0.47 19.37 22.79
CA LEU A 575 0.88 19.81 23.09
C LEU A 575 1.82 18.61 23.04
N LEU A 576 2.87 18.70 22.22
CA LEU A 576 3.80 17.62 21.96
C LEU A 576 5.23 18.11 22.17
N LEU A 577 6.04 17.31 22.85
CA LEU A 577 7.48 17.45 22.91
C LEU A 577 8.11 16.37 22.03
N LYS A 578 8.82 16.79 20.99
CA LYS A 578 9.68 15.93 20.18
C LYS A 578 11.12 16.17 20.62
N THR A 579 11.85 15.11 20.95
CA THR A 579 13.28 15.19 21.24
C THR A 579 14.04 14.27 20.30
N ASN A 580 15.18 14.70 19.78
CA ASN A 580 16.08 13.90 18.96
C ASN A 580 17.51 14.03 19.49
N ALA A 581 18.26 12.92 19.43
CA ALA A 581 19.70 12.91 19.60
C ALA A 581 20.33 12.12 18.45
N ARG A 582 21.37 12.65 17.83
CA ARG A 582 22.08 12.02 16.71
C ARG A 582 23.58 12.09 16.91
N THR A 583 24.27 11.02 16.54
CA THR A 583 25.73 10.93 16.56
C THR A 583 26.26 10.31 15.26
N HIS A 584 27.44 10.75 14.83
CA HIS A 584 28.20 10.10 13.76
C HIS A 584 29.66 10.02 14.21
N LEU A 585 30.19 8.80 14.34
CA LEU A 585 31.54 8.54 14.83
C LEU A 585 32.36 7.84 13.74
N LEU A 586 33.62 8.25 13.59
CA LEU A 586 34.62 7.54 12.80
C LEU A 586 35.69 6.93 13.71
N VAL A 587 36.19 5.76 13.33
CA VAL A 587 37.26 5.03 14.00
C VAL A 587 38.26 4.52 12.96
N GLY A 588 39.56 4.66 13.24
CA GLY A 588 40.63 4.30 12.30
C GLY A 588 41.15 5.52 11.55
N ASP A 589 41.36 5.37 10.25
CA ASP A 589 41.83 6.47 9.40
C ASP A 589 40.75 7.55 9.21
N THR A 590 41.16 8.74 8.76
CA THR A 590 40.22 9.82 8.45
C THR A 590 39.91 9.81 6.96
N PRO A 591 38.64 9.58 6.57
CA PRO A 591 38.25 9.59 5.17
C PRO A 591 38.16 11.04 4.67
N MET A 592 37.76 11.21 3.41
CA MET A 592 37.54 12.54 2.83
C MET A 592 36.38 13.27 3.52
N PHE A 593 36.35 14.60 3.39
CA PHE A 593 35.38 15.45 4.10
C PHE A 593 33.91 15.07 3.81
N TYR A 594 33.61 14.64 2.58
CA TYR A 594 32.27 14.22 2.15
C TYR A 594 31.83 12.85 2.71
N GLN A 595 32.75 12.13 3.34
CA GLN A 595 32.48 10.90 4.11
C GLN A 595 32.54 11.16 5.62
N SER A 596 32.92 12.37 6.05
CA SER A 596 33.12 12.72 7.45
C SER A 596 31.82 13.18 8.13
N PRO A 597 31.71 13.04 9.46
CA PRO A 597 30.67 13.67 10.26
C PRO A 597 30.51 15.16 9.99
N GLN A 598 29.27 15.57 9.69
CA GLN A 598 28.91 16.94 9.37
C GLN A 598 27.65 17.39 10.14
N LEU A 599 27.66 18.61 10.66
CA LEU A 599 26.50 19.27 11.29
C LEU A 599 26.12 20.57 10.56
N GLY A 600 24.82 20.85 10.47
CA GLY A 600 24.25 22.04 9.87
C GLY A 600 22.94 21.78 9.13
N ALA A 601 21.93 22.63 9.33
CA ALA A 601 20.62 22.52 8.72
C ALA A 601 19.95 21.14 8.90
N ASN A 602 19.97 20.28 7.85
CA ASN A 602 19.28 18.99 7.81
C ASN A 602 19.95 17.92 8.71
N THR A 603 21.22 18.12 9.08
CA THR A 603 21.93 17.24 10.02
C THR A 603 21.81 17.69 11.48
N GLY A 604 20.98 18.70 11.76
CA GLY A 604 20.87 19.37 13.05
C GLY A 604 21.45 20.79 12.98
N LEU A 605 21.33 21.58 14.06
CA LEU A 605 21.72 23.00 14.05
C LEU A 605 21.03 23.77 12.90
N ARG A 606 19.69 23.80 12.95
CA ARG A 606 18.82 24.29 11.86
C ARG A 606 19.04 25.75 11.48
N GLY A 607 19.69 26.54 12.33
CA GLY A 607 20.07 27.93 12.03
C GLY A 607 21.30 28.09 11.13
N PHE A 608 22.11 27.03 10.95
CA PHE A 608 23.38 27.09 10.23
C PHE A 608 23.25 26.60 8.79
N ARG A 609 24.28 26.87 7.96
CA ARG A 609 24.37 26.36 6.58
C ARG A 609 24.41 24.83 6.54
N ASN A 610 24.02 24.27 5.40
CA ASN A 610 24.21 22.83 5.17
C ASN A 610 25.70 22.49 5.31
N GLU A 611 26.03 21.35 5.94
CA GLU A 611 27.41 20.86 6.15
C GLU A 611 28.37 21.87 6.79
N ARG A 612 27.88 22.74 7.69
CA ARG A 612 28.64 23.85 8.25
C ARG A 612 29.88 23.43 9.04
N PHE A 613 29.78 22.39 9.86
CA PHE A 613 30.88 21.92 10.71
C PHE A 613 31.24 20.48 10.36
N THR A 614 32.51 20.22 10.05
CA THR A 614 33.01 18.87 9.70
C THR A 614 34.00 18.37 10.77
N GLY A 615 33.90 17.10 11.16
CA GLY A 615 34.84 16.48 12.11
C GLY A 615 34.97 14.96 11.94
N GLN A 616 35.72 14.32 12.82
CA GLN A 616 35.82 12.86 12.96
C GLN A 616 34.70 12.26 13.81
N GLN A 617 34.08 13.07 14.66
CA GLN A 617 32.90 12.71 15.43
C GLN A 617 31.93 13.89 15.43
N SER A 618 30.64 13.63 15.51
CA SER A 618 29.63 14.66 15.72
C SER A 618 28.53 14.19 16.65
N PHE A 619 27.96 15.13 17.38
CA PHE A 619 26.79 14.92 18.23
C PHE A 619 25.89 16.14 18.12
N VAL A 620 24.58 15.90 18.02
CA VAL A 620 23.57 16.95 18.06
C VAL A 620 22.34 16.47 18.81
N GLY A 621 21.77 17.35 19.62
CA GLY A 621 20.47 17.20 20.26
C GLY A 621 19.50 18.27 19.78
N ASN A 622 18.24 17.89 19.60
CA ASN A 622 17.16 18.79 19.17
C ASN A 622 15.93 18.56 20.06
N ALA A 623 15.24 19.64 20.42
CA ALA A 623 13.94 19.57 21.10
C ALA A 623 12.95 20.53 20.43
N ASP A 624 11.78 20.02 20.03
CA ASP A 624 10.68 20.80 19.46
C ASP A 624 9.43 20.70 20.35
N LEU A 625 8.92 21.84 20.79
CA LEU A 625 7.62 21.96 21.44
C LEU A 625 6.58 22.38 20.40
N SER A 626 5.64 21.50 20.10
CA SER A 626 4.62 21.68 19.07
C SER A 626 3.22 21.81 19.68
N TYR A 627 2.41 22.73 19.15
CA TYR A 627 0.99 22.82 19.42
C TYR A 627 0.17 22.50 18.17
N ARG A 628 -0.61 21.43 18.24
CA ARG A 628 -1.55 20.98 17.22
C ARG A 628 -2.93 21.58 17.48
N PHE A 629 -3.39 22.42 16.56
CA PHE A 629 -4.72 23.01 16.64
C PHE A 629 -5.81 21.96 16.40
N GLN A 630 -7.03 22.27 16.88
CA GLN A 630 -8.19 21.44 16.56
C GLN A 630 -8.36 21.39 15.05
N GLN A 631 -8.59 20.18 14.54
CA GLN A 631 -8.80 19.95 13.12
C GLN A 631 -9.99 20.78 12.63
N MET A 632 -9.76 21.63 11.64
CA MET A 632 -10.78 22.51 11.10
C MET A 632 -11.56 21.75 10.04
N LYS A 633 -12.88 21.64 10.22
CA LYS A 633 -13.77 21.10 9.19
C LYS A 633 -13.82 22.09 8.03
N THR A 634 -13.24 21.72 6.91
CA THR A 634 -13.46 22.45 5.65
C THR A 634 -14.58 21.75 4.87
N PHE A 635 -15.02 22.36 3.76
CA PHE A 635 -16.09 21.81 2.91
C PHE A 635 -15.80 20.38 2.40
N LEU A 636 -14.52 19.99 2.30
CA LEU A 636 -14.10 18.71 1.70
C LEU A 636 -13.31 17.87 2.68
N PHE A 637 -12.11 18.33 3.04
CA PHE A 637 -11.18 17.57 3.89
C PHE A 637 -10.74 18.34 5.12
N PRO A 638 -10.52 17.66 6.25
CA PRO A 638 -10.17 18.36 7.47
C PRO A 638 -8.74 18.94 7.44
N LEU A 639 -8.59 20.23 7.75
CA LEU A 639 -7.30 20.92 7.77
C LEU A 639 -6.67 20.84 9.17
N THR A 640 -5.41 20.39 9.23
CA THR A 640 -4.59 20.34 10.45
C THR A 640 -3.49 21.39 10.36
N ILE A 641 -3.38 22.23 11.39
CA ILE A 641 -2.31 23.22 11.53
C ILE A 641 -1.53 22.90 12.81
N ILE A 642 -0.21 22.90 12.72
CA ILE A 642 0.71 22.73 13.84
C ILE A 642 1.68 23.90 13.83
N VAL A 643 1.87 24.52 14.98
CA VAL A 643 2.94 25.49 15.21
C VAL A 643 3.95 24.88 16.16
N TYR A 644 5.23 25.17 15.98
CA TYR A 644 6.27 24.64 16.86
C TYR A 644 7.38 25.65 17.10
N GLY A 645 8.00 25.55 18.26
CA GLY A 645 9.27 26.19 18.60
C GLY A 645 10.31 25.12 18.92
N GLY A 646 11.56 25.35 18.56
CA GLY A 646 12.62 24.36 18.70
C GLY A 646 13.96 24.94 19.13
N TYR A 647 14.79 24.08 19.72
CA TYR A 647 16.15 24.38 20.15
C TYR A 647 17.08 23.22 19.77
N ASP A 648 18.25 23.57 19.25
CA ASP A 648 19.29 22.65 18.79
C ASP A 648 20.60 22.96 19.51
N ILE A 649 21.36 21.92 19.85
CA ILE A 649 22.72 22.02 20.38
C ILE A 649 23.59 20.94 19.77
N GLY A 650 24.77 21.28 19.27
CA GLY A 650 25.62 20.31 18.59
C GLY A 650 27.06 20.75 18.46
N ARG A 651 27.92 19.76 18.20
CA ARG A 651 29.37 19.92 18.13
C ARG A 651 30.00 18.82 17.27
N VAL A 652 31.12 19.15 16.64
CA VAL A 652 32.02 18.17 16.03
C VAL A 652 33.34 18.05 16.81
N TRP A 653 34.03 16.92 16.68
CA TRP A 653 35.37 16.71 17.23
C TRP A 653 36.33 16.30 16.13
N VAL A 654 37.58 16.75 16.21
CA VAL A 654 38.66 16.43 15.28
C VAL A 654 39.82 15.74 16.03
N LYS A 655 40.81 15.20 15.31
CA LYS A 655 42.01 14.65 15.94
C LYS A 655 42.75 15.77 16.69
N ASN A 656 43.09 15.52 17.96
CA ASN A 656 43.70 16.51 18.85
C ASN A 656 42.83 17.78 19.01
N ASP A 657 41.51 17.60 19.15
CA ASP A 657 40.58 18.70 19.36
C ASP A 657 40.94 19.54 20.60
N THR A 658 40.98 20.86 20.41
CA THR A 658 41.25 21.87 21.46
C THR A 658 40.10 22.85 21.65
N SER A 659 39.08 22.79 20.80
CA SER A 659 37.91 23.65 20.91
C SER A 659 37.05 23.21 22.09
N GLU A 660 36.43 24.14 22.80
CA GLU A 660 35.36 23.84 23.77
C GLU A 660 33.98 24.26 23.25
N GLN A 661 33.91 24.76 22.01
CA GLN A 661 32.74 25.39 21.44
C GLN A 661 31.60 24.40 21.16
N TRP A 662 30.42 24.73 21.65
CA TRP A 662 29.15 24.11 21.27
C TRP A 662 28.33 25.13 20.51
N HIS A 663 27.74 24.71 19.41
CA HIS A 663 26.87 25.56 18.61
C HIS A 663 25.42 25.33 19.01
N THR A 664 24.62 26.39 18.97
CA THR A 664 23.20 26.32 19.28
C THR A 664 22.38 27.06 18.25
N SER A 665 21.16 26.60 18.01
CA SER A 665 20.20 27.36 17.21
C SER A 665 18.80 27.18 17.74
N TYR A 666 17.99 28.23 17.65
CA TYR A 666 16.60 28.21 18.12
C TYR A 666 15.69 28.90 17.12
N GLY A 667 14.42 28.51 17.12
CA GLY A 667 13.50 28.98 16.10
C GLY A 667 12.13 28.35 16.22
N GLY A 668 11.39 28.40 15.12
CA GLY A 668 10.06 27.81 15.05
C GLY A 668 9.52 27.76 13.65
N GLY A 669 8.34 27.17 13.52
CA GLY A 669 7.69 27.01 12.22
C GLY A 669 6.22 26.67 12.31
N VAL A 670 5.62 26.62 11.12
CA VAL A 670 4.23 26.22 10.91
C VAL A 670 4.24 25.03 9.96
N PHE A 671 3.47 24.01 10.30
CA PHE A 671 3.19 22.85 9.48
C PHE A 671 1.68 22.79 9.20
N VAL A 672 1.33 22.58 7.94
CA VAL A 672 -0.06 22.50 7.48
C VAL A 672 -0.26 21.19 6.74
N ARG A 673 -1.34 20.47 7.08
CA ARG A 673 -1.78 19.25 6.41
C ARG A 673 -3.26 19.35 6.09
N TRP A 674 -3.61 19.30 4.81
CA TRP A 674 -5.02 19.31 4.37
C TRP A 674 -5.58 17.90 4.16
N THR A 675 -4.74 16.98 3.69
CA THR A 675 -4.99 15.54 3.51
C THR A 675 -3.65 14.79 3.62
N ASP A 676 -3.64 13.47 3.41
CA ASP A 676 -2.40 12.71 3.23
C ASP A 676 -1.62 13.15 1.98
N ALA A 677 -2.31 13.76 1.01
CA ALA A 677 -1.75 14.19 -0.26
C ALA A 677 -0.99 15.53 -0.17
N ILE A 678 -1.42 16.49 0.65
CA ILE A 678 -0.84 17.85 0.66
C ILE A 678 -0.28 18.21 2.04
N LYS A 679 1.02 18.50 2.07
CA LYS A 679 1.76 18.93 3.26
C LYS A 679 2.57 20.18 2.94
N ALA A 680 2.59 21.15 3.83
CA ALA A 680 3.43 22.33 3.71
C ALA A 680 4.09 22.66 5.05
N ASN A 681 5.33 23.14 5.02
CA ASN A 681 6.05 23.59 6.20
C ASN A 681 6.80 24.89 5.89
N ALA A 682 6.83 25.80 6.86
CA ALA A 682 7.68 26.99 6.83
C ALA A 682 8.34 27.13 8.19
N SER A 683 9.63 27.44 8.23
CA SER A 683 10.36 27.57 9.48
C SER A 683 11.48 28.61 9.41
N THR A 684 11.84 29.15 10.57
CA THR A 684 12.92 30.12 10.72
C THR A 684 13.69 29.78 11.98
N PHE A 685 15.02 29.63 11.85
CA PHE A 685 15.93 29.36 12.95
C PHE A 685 17.06 30.37 12.95
N TYR A 686 17.43 30.82 14.15
CA TYR A 686 18.56 31.71 14.40
C TYR A 686 19.69 30.89 15.02
N GLY A 687 20.91 31.06 14.51
CA GLY A 687 22.16 30.65 15.14
C GLY A 687 23.13 31.83 15.21
N ASP A 688 24.34 31.59 15.70
CA ASP A 688 25.36 32.65 15.86
C ASP A 688 25.76 33.30 14.52
N GLU A 689 25.50 32.63 13.40
CA GLU A 689 25.75 33.10 12.03
C GLU A 689 24.51 33.74 11.36
N GLY A 690 23.44 33.96 12.11
CA GLY A 690 22.25 34.67 11.65
C GLY A 690 21.00 33.81 11.46
N ILE A 691 20.07 34.31 10.64
CA ILE A 691 18.73 33.73 10.45
C ILE A 691 18.69 32.87 9.19
N ARG A 692 18.14 31.65 9.32
CA ARG A 692 17.87 30.74 8.23
C ARG A 692 16.37 30.48 8.09
N PHE A 693 15.82 30.88 6.94
CA PHE A 693 14.45 30.57 6.54
C PHE A 693 14.42 29.32 5.65
N GLN A 694 13.41 28.47 5.84
CA GLN A 694 13.14 27.33 4.97
C GLN A 694 11.64 27.16 4.73
N PHE A 695 11.29 26.73 3.53
CA PHE A 695 9.93 26.40 3.13
C PHE A 695 9.90 25.05 2.40
N GLY A 696 8.89 24.23 2.65
CA GLY A 696 8.66 22.97 1.97
C GLY A 696 7.20 22.78 1.58
N LEU A 697 6.96 22.21 0.42
CA LEU A 697 5.66 21.75 -0.07
C LEU A 697 5.81 20.33 -0.58
N GLY A 698 4.92 19.43 -0.17
CA GLY A 698 4.85 18.04 -0.61
C GLY A 698 3.46 17.70 -1.13
N LEU A 699 3.43 17.02 -2.27
CA LEU A 699 2.26 16.49 -2.94
C LEU A 699 2.44 14.98 -3.11
N THR A 700 1.45 14.16 -2.74
CA THR A 700 1.43 12.71 -2.99
C THR A 700 0.22 12.36 -3.84
N TYR A 701 0.46 11.69 -4.96
CA TYR A 701 -0.50 11.16 -5.93
C TYR A 701 -0.57 9.64 -5.80
#